data_AF-A0A6A3AZA9-F1
#
_entry.id   AF-A0A6A3AZA9-F1
#
_cell.length_a   1.000
_cell.length_b   1.000
_cell.length_c   1.000
_cell.angle_alpha   90.00
_cell.angle_beta   90.00
_cell.angle_gamma   90.00
#
_symmetry.space_group_name_H-M   'P 1'
#
loop_
_entity.id
_entity.type
_entity.pdbx_description
1 polymer ?
#
loop_
_entity_poly.entity_id
_entity_poly.type
_entity_poly.pdbx_seq_one_letter_code
_entity_poly.pdbx_strand_id
1 'polypeptide(L)'
;MISRLASTSSLPWCMGGDFNEIIHSDEKRGGRKPVRSYMEEFFQCLRGADLWDIRPKVGWFSWASGTRAKTYVCKRIDRFVAKNDWRLKFQDCSIETIPMAMSDHSAILLKMVGEERICDTRKDYFKFDFCWANEDQCPITDVNCELRRKALVDLKEVMDKDENYWFQRSRVAWLKDGDRNSSFFHARANGRRKKNRIEGLLTAPDEEILQAIDRCVSQSDNDLLCRAFSAEEVTSAFAQINPSKAPGFDGLSGHFFRSFWNIVGCDFVNLCLCLLNGTMDFNFVNRTIIVLIPKVDSPTLMKQFRPISLCSVIYKVVSKAIVNRLKPLMHGCIAENQCAFVPGRRISDNFLVAHELIHYLKGSKNGPNKGAAIKLDMEKAYDRVEWGFLLDVMLRMGFDCSFVNLVRKCISTVSFQVRINGVLSDSFIPERGLRQGDPLSPYLFLFCAQGLSALLLKAQSRNEIKGIRASIRGPRISHLLYADDNPLFVKNSMEEVCKVKSILNQYEKASGQKVNFEKSSIYFSPNTPDADRMRFFNELGVVEASEPGNYLGLPLAVGKGKRVAFNFIRDKTEKRIQGWTKRLLSFGGREVFIKSVVQALPAYAMSCYLIPDGVIEDIRSQARSYWWSGKQNERGWALVAWDKIWRLIQDENSLVFKVFKAKYFPSTSFFEAKLADRHSYAWASIMKAKEALREGFFWRVGIDSKVSMFADKWGDSKPLSWSERYLDNVEVPVGVGEFMIPGCARWDENKLNRVLIADDASKVLNTLIASVHTDLMLWSHHTSGMYSAKSGYNWLKLQNSPLLIAEGIWNEVARAKVLPKIKIFGWRLCHEAIPSGLKIKQAKLGDGLCPLCNREVESALHVLKDCPKSKTVLNLSGLPQAVVEWSGDSCIRWLSFARSVLLSEGFDLFLALLWNIWNRRNKLVHDGDLQSDREIIVNSSNLIGDYKITINPIGGSCEVLQITRSRNWSKPNRDEVKINVDGAFCKSSRIAAFGVVARDAHGMVLGGLARKIVPPFTTESTEALVFTEGIRFASENGWNNAIIEGDAISIVYRLSNQSQDFSTIGLLLNEARRLLTDLPSLKVFYVSRDANRVAHTLAQWALSNHNPVDFFLDEPECINSGKSGGLGFFAAESVAIGGLSSMNFNPFSAPENPLVNLAP
;
A
#
# COMPACT_ATOMS: atom_id res chain seq x y z
N MET A 1 -7.32 -11.31 49.91
CA MET A 1 -6.20 -10.52 49.35
C MET A 1 -6.20 -9.09 49.90
N ILE A 2 -7.26 -8.31 49.67
CA ILE A 2 -7.41 -6.91 50.12
C ILE A 2 -7.01 -6.70 51.59
N SER A 3 -7.60 -7.47 52.51
CA SER A 3 -7.31 -7.37 53.96
C SER A 3 -5.85 -7.63 54.35
N ARG A 4 -5.10 -8.40 53.54
CA ARG A 4 -3.66 -8.65 53.74
C ARG A 4 -2.79 -7.50 53.23
N LEU A 5 -3.23 -6.78 52.19
CA LEU A 5 -2.56 -5.57 51.71
C LEU A 5 -2.82 -4.38 52.66
N ALA A 6 -4.04 -4.29 53.20
CA ALA A 6 -4.42 -3.26 54.16
C ALA A 6 -3.58 -3.32 55.45
N SER A 7 -3.27 -4.53 55.93
CA SER A 7 -2.44 -4.77 57.12
C SER A 7 -0.93 -4.76 56.90
N THR A 8 -0.45 -4.72 55.65
CA THR A 8 1.00 -4.70 55.34
C THR A 8 1.50 -3.38 54.75
N SER A 9 0.63 -2.52 54.22
CA SER A 9 1.02 -1.23 53.64
C SER A 9 0.49 -0.03 54.43
N SER A 10 1.42 0.71 55.03
CA SER A 10 1.19 2.00 55.71
C SER A 10 1.22 3.22 54.78
N LEU A 11 1.48 3.02 53.49
CA LEU A 11 1.48 4.11 52.50
C LEU A 11 0.06 4.41 52.01
N PRO A 12 -0.22 5.63 51.51
CA PRO A 12 -1.46 5.93 50.80
C PRO A 12 -1.50 5.19 49.46
N TRP A 13 -2.55 4.39 49.21
CA TRP A 13 -2.68 3.63 47.97
C TRP A 13 -4.10 3.58 47.41
N CYS A 14 -4.16 3.38 46.09
CA CYS A 14 -5.36 3.16 45.29
C CYS A 14 -5.19 1.88 44.47
N MET A 15 -6.26 1.11 44.32
CA MET A 15 -6.31 -0.17 43.59
C MET A 15 -7.46 -0.13 42.59
N GLY A 16 -7.19 -0.46 41.32
CA GLY A 16 -8.19 -0.55 40.27
C GLY A 16 -8.16 -1.88 39.54
N GLY A 17 -9.32 -2.35 39.10
CA GLY A 17 -9.47 -3.59 38.34
C GLY A 17 -10.86 -4.19 38.45
N ASP A 18 -11.03 -5.40 37.93
CA ASP A 18 -12.23 -6.22 38.06
C ASP A 18 -12.26 -6.95 39.40
N PHE A 19 -13.27 -6.64 40.23
CA PHE A 19 -13.49 -7.28 41.53
C PHE A 19 -14.55 -8.40 41.47
N ASN A 20 -15.14 -8.67 40.29
CA ASN A 20 -16.18 -9.66 40.00
C ASN A 20 -17.51 -9.54 40.77
N GLU A 21 -17.58 -8.71 41.82
CA GLU A 21 -18.73 -8.56 42.72
C GLU A 21 -19.18 -7.09 42.88
N ILE A 22 -20.42 -6.91 43.34
CA ILE A 22 -21.05 -5.60 43.56
C ILE A 22 -21.26 -5.31 45.06
N ILE A 23 -21.28 -4.02 45.43
CA ILE A 23 -21.49 -3.56 46.83
C ILE A 23 -22.92 -3.07 47.09
N HIS A 24 -23.72 -2.82 46.04
CA HIS A 24 -25.13 -2.39 46.18
C HIS A 24 -26.00 -2.94 45.05
N SER A 25 -27.31 -3.14 45.30
CA SER A 25 -28.24 -3.68 44.29
C SER A 25 -28.27 -2.89 42.99
N ASP A 26 -28.09 -1.57 43.09
CA ASP A 26 -28.26 -0.62 41.98
C ASP A 26 -27.03 -0.58 41.05
N GLU A 27 -25.98 -1.32 41.42
CA GLU A 27 -24.84 -1.63 40.56
C GLU A 27 -25.15 -2.76 39.56
N LYS A 28 -26.35 -3.34 39.59
CA LYS A 28 -26.81 -4.34 38.62
C LYS A 28 -28.18 -3.98 38.04
N ARG A 29 -28.31 -4.09 36.72
CA ARG A 29 -29.57 -3.93 36.00
C ARG A 29 -29.84 -5.18 35.17
N GLY A 30 -31.03 -5.78 35.31
CA GLY A 30 -31.42 -7.00 34.60
C GLY A 30 -30.98 -8.32 35.25
N GLY A 31 -31.59 -9.43 34.82
CA GLY A 31 -31.32 -10.78 35.30
C GLY A 31 -31.86 -11.09 36.71
N ARG A 32 -31.39 -12.19 37.32
CA ARG A 32 -31.76 -12.58 38.71
C ARG A 32 -31.24 -11.55 39.72
N LYS A 33 -32.01 -11.28 40.80
CA LYS A 33 -31.57 -10.41 41.91
C LYS A 33 -30.23 -10.90 42.49
N PRO A 34 -29.31 -9.99 42.88
CA PRO A 34 -28.05 -10.39 43.49
C PRO A 34 -28.25 -10.98 44.90
N VAL A 35 -27.34 -11.84 45.32
CA VAL A 35 -27.38 -12.50 46.64
C VAL A 35 -26.83 -11.53 47.68
N ARG A 36 -27.61 -11.27 48.74
CA ARG A 36 -27.32 -10.19 49.70
C ARG A 36 -26.05 -10.44 50.53
N SER A 37 -25.79 -11.68 50.94
CA SER A 37 -24.63 -12.04 51.76
C SER A 37 -23.30 -11.70 51.08
N TYR A 38 -23.12 -12.03 49.79
CA TYR A 38 -21.88 -11.75 49.07
C TYR A 38 -21.61 -10.24 48.88
N MET A 39 -22.66 -9.44 48.68
CA MET A 39 -22.54 -7.98 48.62
C MET A 39 -22.14 -7.40 49.99
N GLU A 40 -22.77 -7.88 51.07
CA GLU A 40 -22.46 -7.46 52.44
C GLU A 40 -21.04 -7.89 52.85
N GLU A 41 -20.60 -9.11 52.53
CA GLU A 41 -19.22 -9.59 52.75
C GLU A 41 -18.19 -8.75 52.00
N PHE A 42 -18.43 -8.44 50.72
CA PHE A 42 -17.50 -7.62 49.93
C PHE A 42 -17.43 -6.17 50.43
N PHE A 43 -18.58 -5.58 50.80
CA PHE A 43 -18.65 -4.25 51.40
C PHE A 43 -17.96 -4.19 52.78
N GLN A 44 -18.17 -5.20 53.63
CA GLN A 44 -17.47 -5.36 54.92
C GLN A 44 -15.94 -5.46 54.71
N CYS A 45 -15.49 -6.22 53.69
CA CYS A 45 -14.08 -6.38 53.36
C CYS A 45 -13.41 -5.05 52.95
N LEU A 46 -14.09 -4.21 52.16
CA LEU A 46 -13.60 -2.88 51.80
C LEU A 46 -13.58 -1.92 53.01
N ARG A 47 -14.66 -1.89 53.81
CA ARG A 47 -14.70 -1.10 55.06
C ARG A 47 -13.59 -1.49 56.04
N GLY A 48 -13.38 -2.78 56.26
CA GLY A 48 -12.33 -3.29 57.15
C GLY A 48 -10.89 -3.01 56.67
N ALA A 49 -10.74 -2.53 55.44
CA ALA A 49 -9.46 -2.11 54.85
C ALA A 49 -9.29 -0.57 54.75
N ASP A 50 -10.26 0.21 55.24
CA ASP A 50 -10.42 1.66 54.98
C ASP A 50 -10.39 2.02 53.48
N LEU A 51 -11.00 1.19 52.64
CA LEU A 51 -11.05 1.41 51.19
C LEU A 51 -12.38 2.01 50.74
N TRP A 52 -12.28 3.18 50.13
CA TRP A 52 -13.39 3.98 49.64
C TRP A 52 -13.54 3.79 48.12
N ASP A 53 -14.74 3.40 47.69
CA ASP A 53 -15.12 3.32 46.28
C ASP A 53 -15.16 4.73 45.65
N ILE A 54 -14.32 4.93 44.63
CA ILE A 54 -14.33 6.15 43.84
C ILE A 54 -15.37 5.97 42.72
N ARG A 55 -16.36 6.86 42.66
CA ARG A 55 -17.48 6.76 41.71
C ARG A 55 -17.13 7.39 40.35
N PRO A 56 -17.55 6.77 39.22
CA PRO A 56 -17.39 7.37 37.90
C PRO A 56 -18.32 8.57 37.72
N LYS A 57 -17.82 9.63 37.07
CA LYS A 57 -18.62 10.81 36.66
C LYS A 57 -19.53 10.50 35.47
N VAL A 58 -19.09 9.61 34.57
CA VAL A 58 -19.82 9.20 33.35
C VAL A 58 -19.69 7.68 33.16
N GLY A 59 -20.79 7.03 32.76
CA GLY A 59 -20.87 5.59 32.50
C GLY A 59 -20.91 4.74 33.79
N TRP A 60 -22.11 4.50 34.33
CA TRP A 60 -22.29 3.84 35.63
C TRP A 60 -21.99 2.34 35.65
N PHE A 61 -22.22 1.64 34.54
CA PHE A 61 -21.96 0.20 34.42
C PHE A 61 -20.64 -0.03 33.69
N SER A 62 -19.80 -0.89 34.25
CA SER A 62 -18.53 -1.29 33.64
C SER A 62 -18.66 -2.53 32.77
N TRP A 63 -19.66 -3.38 33.03
CA TRP A 63 -19.88 -4.64 32.31
C TRP A 63 -21.32 -4.77 31.80
N ALA A 64 -21.50 -5.32 30.60
CA ALA A 64 -22.82 -5.61 30.03
C ALA A 64 -22.83 -6.85 29.12
N SER A 65 -23.82 -7.73 29.32
CA SER A 65 -23.98 -8.95 28.53
C SER A 65 -25.45 -9.22 28.15
N GLY A 66 -25.65 -9.97 27.07
CA GLY A 66 -26.96 -10.27 26.49
C GLY A 66 -27.29 -9.41 25.27
N THR A 67 -27.97 -10.00 24.28
CA THR A 67 -28.28 -9.37 22.98
C THR A 67 -29.75 -9.02 22.78
N ARG A 68 -30.60 -9.21 23.81
CA ARG A 68 -32.05 -8.98 23.77
C ARG A 68 -32.49 -8.27 25.05
N ALA A 69 -33.48 -7.37 24.96
CA ALA A 69 -33.96 -6.59 26.10
C ALA A 69 -34.39 -7.42 27.34
N LYS A 70 -34.86 -8.66 27.16
CA LYS A 70 -35.21 -9.58 28.27
C LYS A 70 -34.03 -10.33 28.90
N THR A 71 -32.87 -10.38 28.23
CA THR A 71 -31.65 -11.07 28.71
C THR A 71 -30.47 -10.15 28.92
N TYR A 72 -30.63 -8.85 28.67
CA TYR A 72 -29.63 -7.82 28.90
C TYR A 72 -29.37 -7.64 30.41
N VAL A 73 -28.12 -7.76 30.81
CA VAL A 73 -27.66 -7.59 32.19
C VAL A 73 -26.45 -6.68 32.20
N CYS A 74 -26.51 -5.59 32.97
CA CYS A 74 -25.38 -4.72 33.26
C CYS A 74 -24.92 -4.90 34.71
N LYS A 75 -23.62 -4.74 34.95
CA LYS A 75 -23.00 -4.69 36.29
C LYS A 75 -21.92 -3.60 36.40
N ARG A 76 -21.59 -3.16 37.62
CA ARG A 76 -20.39 -2.38 37.95
C ARG A 76 -19.41 -3.27 38.73
N ILE A 77 -18.57 -4.03 38.03
CA ILE A 77 -17.59 -4.96 38.65
C ILE A 77 -16.15 -4.43 38.58
N ASP A 78 -15.85 -3.63 37.56
CA ASP A 78 -14.61 -2.87 37.44
C ASP A 78 -14.76 -1.56 38.22
N ARG A 79 -13.83 -1.29 39.15
CA ARG A 79 -13.83 -0.08 39.99
C ARG A 79 -12.42 0.30 40.43
N PHE A 80 -12.25 1.53 40.90
CA PHE A 80 -11.10 1.91 41.74
C PHE A 80 -11.56 2.13 43.17
N VAL A 81 -10.78 1.59 44.12
CA VAL A 81 -10.95 1.79 45.56
C VAL A 81 -9.64 2.35 46.14
N ALA A 82 -9.71 3.31 47.04
CA ALA A 82 -8.52 3.96 47.62
C ALA A 82 -8.62 4.12 49.13
N LYS A 83 -7.47 4.09 49.82
CA LYS A 83 -7.42 4.45 51.24
C LYS A 83 -7.81 5.92 51.44
N ASN A 84 -8.36 6.26 52.60
CA ASN A 84 -8.83 7.63 52.86
C ASN A 84 -7.67 8.66 52.79
N ASP A 85 -6.47 8.29 53.23
CA ASP A 85 -5.26 9.12 53.14
C ASP A 85 -4.81 9.40 51.69
N TRP A 86 -4.99 8.45 50.77
CA TRP A 86 -4.77 8.64 49.34
C TRP A 86 -5.82 9.60 48.77
N ARG A 87 -7.09 9.40 49.15
CA ARG A 87 -8.22 10.24 48.72
C ARG A 87 -8.06 11.69 49.18
N LEU A 88 -7.52 11.92 50.37
CA LEU A 88 -7.21 13.25 50.90
C LEU A 88 -6.01 13.92 50.20
N LYS A 89 -5.08 13.16 49.63
CA LYS A 89 -3.96 13.68 48.82
C LYS A 89 -4.34 14.01 47.37
N PHE A 90 -5.36 13.34 46.82
CA PHE A 90 -5.75 13.45 45.41
C PHE A 90 -7.24 13.78 45.28
N GLN A 91 -7.63 14.94 45.83
CA GLN A 91 -9.03 15.34 45.99
C GLN A 91 -9.74 15.56 44.64
N ASP A 92 -9.03 16.02 43.61
CA ASP A 92 -9.55 16.28 42.27
C ASP A 92 -9.44 15.08 41.29
N CYS A 93 -9.19 13.87 41.81
CA CYS A 93 -9.24 12.69 40.95
C CYS A 93 -10.68 12.38 40.50
N SER A 94 -10.84 11.88 39.27
CA SER A 94 -12.16 11.46 38.78
C SER A 94 -12.07 10.28 37.84
N ILE A 95 -13.11 9.45 37.84
CA ILE A 95 -13.18 8.27 36.97
C ILE A 95 -14.14 8.54 35.82
N GLU A 96 -13.69 8.20 34.62
CA GLU A 96 -14.51 8.13 33.42
C GLU A 96 -14.55 6.69 32.93
N THR A 97 -15.76 6.17 32.72
CA THR A 97 -15.96 4.88 32.06
C THR A 97 -16.04 5.13 30.55
N ILE A 98 -15.06 4.63 29.82
CA ILE A 98 -14.91 4.80 28.37
C ILE A 98 -15.74 3.72 27.66
N PRO A 99 -16.76 4.10 26.87
CA PRO A 99 -17.58 3.13 26.13
C PRO A 99 -16.75 2.37 25.10
N MET A 100 -16.75 1.04 25.20
CA MET A 100 -15.99 0.14 24.31
C MET A 100 -16.92 -0.48 23.26
N ALA A 101 -16.58 -0.33 21.98
CA ALA A 101 -17.45 -0.72 20.86
C ALA A 101 -17.52 -2.23 20.57
N MET A 102 -16.67 -3.06 21.21
CA MET A 102 -16.51 -4.50 20.89
C MET A 102 -16.18 -5.39 22.11
N SER A 103 -16.35 -4.91 23.34
CA SER A 103 -16.15 -5.71 24.57
C SER A 103 -17.40 -5.64 25.44
N ASP A 104 -17.63 -6.69 26.23
CA ASP A 104 -18.61 -6.70 27.32
C ASP A 104 -18.13 -5.90 28.55
N HIS A 105 -16.85 -5.53 28.62
CA HIS A 105 -16.31 -4.55 29.58
C HIS A 105 -16.06 -3.17 28.94
N SER A 106 -16.30 -2.12 29.72
CA SER A 106 -15.94 -0.73 29.43
C SER A 106 -14.69 -0.37 30.23
N ALA A 107 -13.71 0.28 29.59
CA ALA A 107 -12.46 0.64 30.26
C ALA A 107 -12.73 1.78 31.28
N ILE A 108 -12.17 1.66 32.48
CA ILE A 108 -12.26 2.71 33.52
C ILE A 108 -10.96 3.49 33.61
N LEU A 109 -11.02 4.81 33.44
CA LEU A 109 -9.88 5.71 33.47
C LEU A 109 -9.92 6.59 34.72
N LEU A 110 -8.92 6.48 35.59
CA LEU A 110 -8.69 7.39 36.70
C LEU A 110 -7.88 8.61 36.21
N LYS A 111 -8.54 9.76 36.02
CA LYS A 111 -7.89 11.03 35.73
C LYS A 111 -7.44 11.71 37.01
N MET A 112 -6.20 12.21 37.01
CA MET A 112 -5.62 13.06 38.05
C MET A 112 -5.49 14.47 37.46
N VAL A 113 -6.07 15.47 38.11
CA VAL A 113 -5.91 16.88 37.71
C VAL A 113 -4.77 17.49 38.53
N GLY A 114 -3.77 18.07 37.87
CA GLY A 114 -2.58 18.64 38.49
C GLY A 114 -1.77 19.45 37.50
N GLU A 115 -1.14 20.53 37.97
CA GLU A 115 -0.63 21.66 37.19
C GLU A 115 0.42 21.30 36.13
N GLU A 116 0.35 21.98 34.98
CA GLU A 116 1.34 21.86 33.90
C GLU A 116 2.70 22.44 34.32
N ARG A 117 3.77 21.66 34.14
CA ARG A 117 5.15 22.19 34.19
C ARG A 117 5.73 22.31 32.79
N ILE A 118 5.95 23.56 32.40
CA ILE A 118 6.66 23.97 31.18
C ILE A 118 8.17 23.73 31.36
N CYS A 119 8.84 23.14 30.36
CA CYS A 119 10.30 23.30 30.20
C CYS A 119 10.73 23.22 28.72
N ASP A 120 11.22 24.37 28.24
CA ASP A 120 11.97 24.70 27.02
C ASP A 120 12.28 23.64 25.94
N THR A 121 11.91 23.99 24.70
CA THR A 121 12.42 23.41 23.46
C THR A 121 13.73 24.08 23.01
N ARG A 122 14.86 23.36 23.06
CA ARG A 122 16.11 23.79 22.39
C ARG A 122 16.18 23.30 20.94
N LYS A 123 16.77 24.14 20.09
CA LYS A 123 16.85 24.02 18.63
C LYS A 123 17.72 22.85 18.14
N ASP A 124 17.33 22.38 16.96
CA ASP A 124 18.02 21.63 15.91
C ASP A 124 19.55 21.46 15.98
N TYR A 125 20.05 20.28 15.59
CA TYR A 125 20.40 20.03 14.17
C TYR A 125 20.47 18.55 13.76
N PHE A 126 19.60 18.21 12.80
CA PHE A 126 19.77 17.28 11.66
C PHE A 126 20.29 15.84 11.85
N LYS A 127 19.41 14.85 11.55
CA LYS A 127 19.77 13.60 10.85
C LYS A 127 18.71 13.20 9.80
N PHE A 128 19.23 12.86 8.62
CA PHE A 128 18.58 12.45 7.36
C PHE A 128 17.45 11.41 7.49
N ASP A 129 16.30 11.67 6.83
CA ASP A 129 15.13 10.78 6.74
C ASP A 129 14.79 10.45 5.26
N PHE A 130 14.09 9.34 5.02
CA PHE A 130 13.83 8.72 3.72
C PHE A 130 12.84 9.49 2.83
N CYS A 131 12.30 10.62 3.30
CA CYS A 131 11.42 11.51 2.54
C CYS A 131 12.11 12.17 1.33
N TRP A 132 13.44 12.32 1.35
CA TRP A 132 14.20 12.95 0.25
C TRP A 132 14.30 12.12 -1.04
N ALA A 133 13.67 10.94 -1.09
CA ALA A 133 13.56 10.14 -2.30
C ALA A 133 12.25 10.36 -3.09
N ASN A 134 11.24 11.04 -2.50
CA ASN A 134 9.95 11.31 -3.16
C ASN A 134 9.25 12.55 -2.57
N GLU A 135 9.54 13.74 -3.10
CA GLU A 135 8.59 14.85 -3.04
C GLU A 135 8.57 15.65 -4.34
N ASP A 136 7.34 15.95 -4.79
CA ASP A 136 6.96 17.28 -5.27
C ASP A 136 5.56 17.59 -4.67
N GLN A 137 5.59 17.82 -3.35
CA GLN A 137 4.81 18.75 -2.52
C GLN A 137 3.32 19.06 -2.79
N CYS A 138 2.50 18.94 -1.73
CA CYS A 138 1.68 20.06 -1.24
C CYS A 138 1.35 19.90 0.27
N PRO A 139 1.52 20.94 1.13
CA PRO A 139 1.29 20.87 2.59
C PRO A 139 -0.14 21.33 2.99
N ILE A 140 -0.69 21.06 4.19
CA ILE A 140 -0.38 21.68 5.50
C ILE A 140 -1.06 20.90 6.67
N THR A 141 -0.56 21.16 7.89
CA THR A 141 -0.85 20.59 9.23
C THR A 141 -2.24 20.80 9.84
N ASP A 142 -2.69 19.85 10.69
CA ASP A 142 -3.50 20.12 11.90
C ASP A 142 -3.40 18.95 12.93
N VAL A 143 -3.55 19.25 14.23
CA VAL A 143 -3.33 18.35 15.40
C VAL A 143 -4.22 17.11 15.38
N ASN A 144 -5.39 17.19 14.74
CA ASN A 144 -6.26 16.04 14.52
C ASN A 144 -5.62 14.93 13.65
N CYS A 145 -4.62 15.24 12.82
CA CYS A 145 -3.86 14.20 12.13
C CYS A 145 -2.97 13.39 13.07
N GLU A 146 -2.48 13.94 14.19
CA GLU A 146 -1.65 13.20 15.15
C GLU A 146 -2.50 12.13 15.85
N LEU A 147 -3.65 12.52 16.40
CA LEU A 147 -4.62 11.60 17.03
C LEU A 147 -5.22 10.60 16.03
N ARG A 148 -5.55 11.03 14.80
CA ARG A 148 -6.10 10.15 13.76
C ARG A 148 -5.05 9.19 13.20
N ARG A 149 -3.77 9.58 13.13
CA ARG A 149 -2.64 8.71 12.78
C ARG A 149 -2.32 7.73 13.90
N LYS A 150 -2.35 8.18 15.16
CA LYS A 150 -2.21 7.33 16.35
C LYS A 150 -3.32 6.29 16.39
N ALA A 151 -4.58 6.71 16.31
CA ALA A 151 -5.73 5.81 16.23
C ALA A 151 -5.72 4.89 14.99
N LEU A 152 -5.18 5.30 13.83
CA LEU A 152 -5.01 4.41 12.68
C LEU A 152 -3.84 3.42 12.85
N VAL A 153 -2.81 3.77 13.61
CA VAL A 153 -1.73 2.85 14.03
C VAL A 153 -2.26 1.86 15.07
N ASP A 154 -2.93 2.34 16.11
CA ASP A 154 -3.54 1.55 17.17
C ASP A 154 -4.62 0.59 16.60
N LEU A 155 -5.49 1.06 15.71
CA LEU A 155 -6.49 0.24 15.02
C LEU A 155 -5.83 -0.85 14.16
N LYS A 156 -4.72 -0.54 13.50
CA LYS A 156 -3.98 -1.52 12.70
C LYS A 156 -3.26 -2.53 13.59
N GLU A 157 -2.70 -2.10 14.71
CA GLU A 157 -2.07 -2.98 15.70
C GLU A 157 -3.10 -3.89 16.38
N VAL A 158 -4.32 -3.42 16.64
CA VAL A 158 -5.43 -4.24 17.14
C VAL A 158 -5.94 -5.21 16.08
N MET A 159 -6.07 -4.79 14.82
CA MET A 159 -6.45 -5.69 13.72
C MET A 159 -5.39 -6.80 13.49
N ASP A 160 -4.10 -6.46 13.54
CA ASP A 160 -3.01 -7.45 13.44
C ASP A 160 -2.99 -8.40 14.68
N LYS A 161 -3.37 -7.92 15.87
CA LYS A 161 -3.54 -8.77 17.08
C LYS A 161 -4.74 -9.73 16.95
N ASP A 162 -5.86 -9.27 16.41
CA ASP A 162 -7.08 -10.07 16.24
C ASP A 162 -6.90 -11.14 15.15
N GLU A 163 -6.24 -10.81 14.03
CA GLU A 163 -5.93 -11.79 12.97
C GLU A 163 -4.96 -12.89 13.47
N ASN A 164 -4.01 -12.53 14.35
CA ASN A 164 -3.15 -13.50 15.05
C ASN A 164 -3.91 -14.34 16.10
N TYR A 165 -4.88 -13.76 16.81
CA TYR A 165 -5.69 -14.43 17.82
C TYR A 165 -6.55 -15.54 17.22
N TRP A 166 -7.23 -15.29 16.09
CA TRP A 166 -8.07 -16.29 15.43
C TRP A 166 -7.25 -17.40 14.73
N PHE A 167 -6.06 -17.08 14.19
CA PHE A 167 -5.14 -18.10 13.66
C PHE A 167 -4.63 -19.08 14.74
N GLN A 168 -4.53 -18.64 16.00
CA GLN A 168 -4.05 -19.48 17.11
C GLN A 168 -5.13 -20.40 17.71
N ARG A 169 -6.44 -20.17 17.44
CA ARG A 169 -7.55 -20.83 18.15
C ARG A 169 -8.23 -22.03 17.45
N SER A 170 -7.99 -22.30 16.16
CA SER A 170 -8.82 -23.23 15.36
C SER A 170 -8.51 -24.74 15.48
N ARG A 171 -8.20 -25.28 16.67
CA ARG A 171 -7.86 -26.72 16.86
C ARG A 171 -9.10 -27.62 17.08
N VAL A 172 -8.92 -28.94 16.84
CA VAL A 172 -9.75 -30.12 17.28
C VAL A 172 -10.86 -30.53 16.25
N ALA A 173 -11.28 -31.79 16.00
CA ALA A 173 -11.51 -33.02 16.81
C ALA A 173 -11.45 -34.33 15.93
N TRP A 174 -11.66 -35.61 16.36
CA TRP A 174 -11.67 -36.35 17.65
C TRP A 174 -11.78 -37.89 17.46
N LEU A 175 -11.25 -38.73 18.38
CA LEU A 175 -11.80 -40.03 18.86
C LEU A 175 -10.94 -40.47 20.09
N LYS A 176 -11.46 -40.71 21.32
CA LYS A 176 -12.22 -41.88 21.84
C LYS A 176 -11.50 -43.23 21.61
N ASP A 177 -11.14 -44.07 22.58
CA ASP A 177 -11.26 -44.08 24.06
C ASP A 177 -10.07 -44.88 24.67
N GLY A 178 -9.83 -44.80 26.00
CA GLY A 178 -9.35 -45.97 26.77
C GLY A 178 -8.07 -45.83 27.61
N ASP A 179 -8.15 -46.30 28.86
CA ASP A 179 -7.27 -46.04 30.01
C ASP A 179 -5.98 -46.94 30.13
N ARG A 180 -5.02 -46.50 30.97
CA ARG A 180 -4.03 -47.27 31.79
C ARG A 180 -2.79 -48.00 31.18
N ASN A 181 -1.61 -47.47 31.54
CA ASN A 181 -0.67 -48.02 32.56
C ASN A 181 0.83 -47.96 32.17
N SER A 182 1.51 -46.89 32.59
CA SER A 182 2.95 -46.68 32.42
C SER A 182 3.74 -46.89 33.72
N SER A 183 4.51 -47.98 33.82
CA SER A 183 5.62 -48.09 34.78
C SER A 183 6.61 -49.22 34.45
N PHE A 184 6.12 -50.40 34.04
CA PHE A 184 6.94 -51.60 33.85
C PHE A 184 7.95 -51.51 32.67
N PHE A 185 7.56 -50.90 31.55
CA PHE A 185 8.39 -50.88 30.34
C PHE A 185 9.56 -49.87 30.38
N HIS A 186 9.45 -48.77 31.13
CA HIS A 186 10.54 -47.80 31.27
C HIS A 186 11.70 -48.32 32.13
N ALA A 187 11.41 -49.15 33.15
CA ALA A 187 12.45 -49.74 34.00
C ALA A 187 13.40 -50.67 33.21
N ARG A 188 12.88 -51.43 32.25
CA ARG A 188 13.64 -52.43 31.48
C ARG A 188 14.55 -51.83 30.40
N ALA A 189 14.25 -50.62 29.92
CA ALA A 189 15.06 -49.89 28.95
C ALA A 189 16.31 -49.24 29.59
N ASN A 190 16.14 -48.61 30.76
CA ASN A 190 17.22 -47.87 31.43
C ASN A 190 18.38 -48.76 31.91
N GLY A 191 18.11 -50.03 32.24
CA GLY A 191 19.14 -50.98 32.68
C GLY A 191 20.20 -51.34 31.64
N ARG A 192 19.87 -51.30 30.33
CA ARG A 192 20.83 -51.64 29.25
C ARG A 192 21.78 -50.50 28.90
N ARG A 193 21.35 -49.24 29.04
CA ARG A 193 22.14 -48.05 28.65
C ARG A 193 23.35 -47.80 29.55
N LYS A 194 23.32 -48.31 30.79
CA LYS A 194 24.37 -48.09 31.81
C LYS A 194 25.59 -49.02 31.69
N LYS A 195 25.53 -50.07 30.87
CA LYS A 195 26.57 -51.13 30.81
C LYS A 195 27.52 -51.06 29.59
N ASN A 196 27.20 -50.24 28.59
CA ASN A 196 27.88 -50.23 27.27
C ASN A 196 28.42 -48.85 26.84
N ARG A 197 28.66 -47.90 27.75
CA ARG A 197 29.19 -46.57 27.38
C ARG A 197 30.72 -46.53 27.45
N ILE A 198 31.37 -46.49 26.29
CA ILE A 198 32.75 -46.00 26.13
C ILE A 198 32.66 -44.48 25.93
N GLU A 199 33.46 -43.70 26.65
CA GLU A 199 33.32 -42.23 26.70
C GLU A 199 34.18 -41.46 25.69
N GLY A 200 35.05 -42.15 24.95
CA GLY A 200 35.74 -41.59 23.78
C GLY A 200 37.10 -42.20 23.49
N LEU A 201 37.57 -42.07 22.25
CA LEU A 201 38.97 -42.20 21.85
C LEU A 201 39.35 -40.90 21.15
N LEU A 202 40.42 -40.25 21.61
CA LEU A 202 40.91 -38.99 21.06
C LEU A 202 42.03 -39.25 20.06
N THR A 203 41.92 -38.70 18.84
CA THR A 203 43.04 -38.60 17.89
C THR A 203 43.67 -37.22 18.00
N ALA A 204 45.00 -37.16 18.05
CA ALA A 204 45.74 -35.91 18.02
C ALA A 204 45.48 -35.13 16.71
N PRO A 205 45.53 -33.78 16.73
CA PRO A 205 45.36 -32.97 15.53
C PRO A 205 46.48 -33.23 14.51
N ASP A 206 46.10 -33.27 13.24
CA ASP A 206 47.00 -33.53 12.10
C ASP A 206 47.86 -32.27 11.83
N GLU A 207 49.05 -32.20 12.45
CA GLU A 207 49.87 -30.98 12.52
C GLU A 207 50.15 -30.35 11.15
N GLU A 208 50.28 -31.13 10.08
CA GLU A 208 50.65 -30.62 8.75
C GLU A 208 49.64 -29.59 8.20
N ILE A 209 48.34 -29.75 8.53
CA ILE A 209 47.28 -28.82 8.14
C ILE A 209 47.45 -27.50 8.88
N LEU A 210 47.65 -27.54 10.20
CA LEU A 210 47.86 -26.34 11.01
C LEU A 210 49.18 -25.64 10.61
N GLN A 211 50.23 -26.39 10.31
CA GLN A 211 51.47 -25.83 9.77
C GLN A 211 51.28 -25.18 8.38
N ALA A 212 50.26 -25.53 7.61
CA ALA A 212 49.95 -24.93 6.30
C ALA A 212 49.23 -23.57 6.39
N ILE A 213 48.64 -23.24 7.55
CA ILE A 213 47.83 -22.03 7.74
C ILE A 213 48.72 -20.91 8.26
N ASP A 214 48.82 -19.80 7.53
CA ASP A 214 49.62 -18.65 7.95
C ASP A 214 49.00 -17.90 9.13
N ARG A 215 49.88 -17.25 9.93
CA ARG A 215 49.43 -16.33 10.98
C ARG A 215 49.08 -14.99 10.34
N CYS A 216 47.82 -14.60 10.43
CA CYS A 216 47.25 -13.44 9.74
C CYS A 216 46.58 -12.42 10.68
N VAL A 217 46.37 -12.78 11.96
CA VAL A 217 45.86 -11.89 13.00
C VAL A 217 47.03 -11.27 13.76
N SER A 218 47.12 -9.93 13.73
CA SER A 218 48.12 -9.14 14.45
C SER A 218 47.74 -8.92 15.92
N GLN A 219 48.66 -8.40 16.73
CA GLN A 219 48.32 -8.03 18.11
C GLN A 219 47.26 -6.92 18.16
N SER A 220 47.38 -5.90 17.31
CA SER A 220 46.38 -4.82 17.19
C SER A 220 44.99 -5.32 16.79
N ASP A 221 44.90 -6.40 16.00
CA ASP A 221 43.62 -7.03 15.70
C ASP A 221 43.05 -7.74 16.93
N ASN A 222 43.88 -8.45 17.69
CA ASN A 222 43.46 -9.07 18.95
C ASN A 222 43.03 -8.03 19.99
N ASP A 223 43.71 -6.89 20.10
CA ASP A 223 43.33 -5.80 20.99
C ASP A 223 41.93 -5.26 20.64
N LEU A 224 41.61 -5.13 19.34
CA LEU A 224 40.29 -4.75 18.84
C LEU A 224 39.22 -5.84 19.08
N LEU A 225 39.58 -7.11 18.91
CA LEU A 225 38.68 -8.26 19.09
C LEU A 225 38.32 -8.49 20.56
N CYS A 226 39.29 -8.33 21.48
CA CYS A 226 39.21 -8.74 22.87
C CYS A 226 38.84 -7.62 23.85
N ARG A 227 38.86 -6.33 23.42
CA ARG A 227 38.30 -5.22 24.21
C ARG A 227 36.86 -5.51 24.65
N ALA A 228 36.40 -4.95 25.77
CA ALA A 228 35.00 -5.11 26.19
C ALA A 228 34.02 -4.64 25.08
N PHE A 229 32.91 -5.34 24.90
CA PHE A 229 31.81 -4.93 24.02
C PHE A 229 31.05 -3.74 24.60
N SER A 230 30.64 -2.82 23.73
CA SER A 230 29.88 -1.61 24.10
C SER A 230 28.38 -1.72 23.76
N ALA A 231 27.56 -0.94 24.45
CA ALA A 231 26.12 -0.83 24.18
C ALA A 231 25.83 -0.40 22.72
N GLU A 232 26.72 0.40 22.13
CA GLU A 232 26.67 0.86 20.75
C GLU A 232 26.88 -0.28 19.74
N GLU A 233 27.86 -1.17 20.00
CA GLU A 233 28.09 -2.35 19.17
C GLU A 233 26.88 -3.30 19.18
N VAL A 234 26.27 -3.51 20.36
CA VAL A 234 25.05 -4.31 20.54
C VAL A 234 23.86 -3.68 19.82
N THR A 235 23.65 -2.37 19.98
CA THR A 235 22.53 -1.65 19.35
C THR A 235 22.68 -1.60 17.83
N SER A 236 23.91 -1.41 17.32
CA SER A 236 24.23 -1.51 15.89
C SER A 236 24.01 -2.92 15.34
N ALA A 237 24.39 -3.97 16.09
CA ALA A 237 24.12 -5.35 15.71
C ALA A 237 22.61 -5.65 15.66
N PHE A 238 21.81 -5.12 16.61
CA PHE A 238 20.36 -5.23 16.62
C PHE A 238 19.68 -4.51 15.43
N ALA A 239 20.12 -3.29 15.11
CA ALA A 239 19.62 -2.54 13.96
C ALA A 239 19.81 -3.31 12.63
N GLN A 240 20.93 -4.04 12.50
CA GLN A 240 21.25 -4.88 11.34
C GLN A 240 20.45 -6.19 11.24
N ILE A 241 19.68 -6.58 12.27
CA ILE A 241 18.80 -7.76 12.19
C ILE A 241 17.47 -7.39 11.54
N ASN A 242 17.11 -8.10 10.46
CA ASN A 242 15.80 -8.00 9.85
C ASN A 242 14.70 -8.43 10.85
N PRO A 243 13.72 -7.55 11.17
CA PRO A 243 12.76 -7.78 12.25
C PRO A 243 11.70 -8.85 11.93
N SER A 244 11.47 -9.11 10.64
CA SER A 244 10.51 -10.09 10.13
C SER A 244 11.09 -11.51 10.03
N LYS A 245 12.34 -11.75 10.48
CA LYS A 245 12.90 -13.10 10.58
C LYS A 245 12.18 -13.90 11.68
N ALA A 246 11.95 -15.18 11.41
CA ALA A 246 11.32 -16.10 12.36
C ALA A 246 12.02 -16.10 13.73
N PRO A 247 11.24 -16.10 14.84
CA PRO A 247 11.75 -16.09 16.22
C PRO A 247 12.43 -17.42 16.59
N GLY A 248 13.04 -17.46 17.77
CA GLY A 248 13.66 -18.67 18.32
C GLY A 248 12.66 -19.53 19.09
N PHE A 249 13.17 -20.22 20.12
CA PHE A 249 12.36 -20.99 21.07
C PHE A 249 11.47 -20.12 21.97
N ASP A 250 11.86 -18.86 22.15
CA ASP A 250 11.20 -17.82 22.93
C ASP A 250 9.93 -17.25 22.25
N GLY A 251 9.77 -17.45 20.94
CA GLY A 251 8.68 -16.87 20.16
C GLY A 251 8.81 -15.36 19.91
N LEU A 252 9.80 -14.69 20.51
CA LEU A 252 10.00 -13.24 20.42
C LEU A 252 10.67 -12.87 19.09
N SER A 253 9.96 -12.10 18.27
CA SER A 253 10.44 -11.65 16.95
C SER A 253 11.28 -10.37 17.06
N GLY A 254 12.00 -10.00 15.98
CA GLY A 254 12.72 -8.73 15.96
C GLY A 254 11.77 -7.51 15.96
N HIS A 255 10.52 -7.67 15.51
CA HIS A 255 9.48 -6.65 15.67
C HIS A 255 9.12 -6.43 17.14
N PHE A 256 8.96 -7.49 17.94
CA PHE A 256 8.67 -7.37 19.38
C PHE A 256 9.70 -6.46 20.08
N PHE A 257 11.00 -6.76 19.92
CA PHE A 257 12.05 -5.96 20.56
C PHE A 257 12.10 -4.53 20.04
N ARG A 258 11.74 -4.26 18.77
CA ARG A 258 11.67 -2.89 18.23
C ARG A 258 10.48 -2.11 18.76
N SER A 259 9.29 -2.70 18.81
CA SER A 259 8.07 -2.04 19.29
C SER A 259 8.13 -1.74 20.79
N PHE A 260 8.76 -2.62 21.58
CA PHE A 260 8.87 -2.47 23.04
C PHE A 260 10.26 -2.03 23.51
N TRP A 261 11.09 -1.47 22.64
CA TRP A 261 12.48 -1.10 22.96
C TRP A 261 12.60 -0.14 24.14
N ASN A 262 11.63 0.76 24.34
CA ASN A 262 11.59 1.69 25.46
C ASN A 262 11.40 0.99 26.83
N ILE A 263 10.91 -0.26 26.82
CA ILE A 263 10.67 -1.07 28.02
C ILE A 263 11.82 -2.08 28.18
N VAL A 264 12.06 -2.91 27.15
CA VAL A 264 13.01 -4.04 27.25
C VAL A 264 14.41 -3.74 26.71
N GLY A 265 14.63 -2.57 26.10
CA GLY A 265 15.88 -2.26 25.40
C GLY A 265 17.10 -2.18 26.32
N CYS A 266 16.97 -1.59 27.50
CA CYS A 266 18.04 -1.54 28.49
C CYS A 266 18.43 -2.96 28.96
N ASP A 267 17.44 -3.76 29.36
CA ASP A 267 17.68 -5.15 29.79
C ASP A 267 18.23 -6.02 28.66
N PHE A 268 17.72 -5.85 27.43
CA PHE A 268 18.19 -6.54 26.24
C PHE A 268 19.66 -6.23 25.95
N VAL A 269 20.05 -4.96 25.99
CA VAL A 269 21.43 -4.53 25.77
C VAL A 269 22.33 -5.06 26.89
N ASN A 270 21.93 -4.89 28.16
CA ASN A 270 22.67 -5.40 29.31
C ASN A 270 22.86 -6.92 29.25
N LEU A 271 21.82 -7.68 28.89
CA LEU A 271 21.88 -9.13 28.73
C LEU A 271 22.85 -9.55 27.61
N CYS A 272 22.82 -8.86 26.45
CA CYS A 272 23.79 -9.08 25.38
C CYS A 272 25.22 -8.75 25.81
N LEU A 273 25.43 -7.67 26.56
CA LEU A 273 26.74 -7.29 27.10
C LEU A 273 27.27 -8.31 28.11
N CYS A 274 26.42 -8.81 29.01
CA CYS A 274 26.81 -9.85 29.98
C CYS A 274 27.25 -11.15 29.30
N LEU A 275 26.57 -11.53 28.20
CA LEU A 275 26.97 -12.68 27.37
C LEU A 275 28.30 -12.44 26.64
N LEU A 276 28.43 -11.28 25.99
CA LEU A 276 29.60 -10.93 25.18
C LEU A 276 30.88 -10.73 26.00
N ASN A 277 30.74 -10.10 27.17
CA ASN A 277 31.85 -9.82 28.10
C ASN A 277 32.07 -10.95 29.13
N GLY A 278 31.33 -12.06 29.02
CA GLY A 278 31.58 -13.29 29.79
C GLY A 278 31.12 -13.29 31.25
N THR A 279 30.33 -12.30 31.70
CA THR A 279 29.76 -12.27 33.06
C THR A 279 28.54 -13.19 33.22
N MET A 280 27.96 -13.70 32.12
CA MET A 280 26.85 -14.64 32.13
C MET A 280 27.01 -15.72 31.04
N ASP A 281 26.53 -16.94 31.31
CA ASP A 281 26.61 -18.07 30.38
C ASP A 281 25.49 -18.12 29.34
N PHE A 282 25.81 -18.75 28.21
CA PHE A 282 24.97 -18.81 27.02
C PHE A 282 23.79 -19.80 27.13
N ASN A 283 23.79 -20.69 28.11
CA ASN A 283 22.88 -21.85 28.23
C ASN A 283 21.38 -21.50 28.09
N PHE A 284 20.96 -20.31 28.54
CA PHE A 284 19.57 -19.85 28.38
C PHE A 284 19.24 -19.42 26.94
N VAL A 285 20.12 -18.64 26.30
CA VAL A 285 19.88 -18.03 24.98
C VAL A 285 20.19 -18.97 23.81
N ASN A 286 21.03 -19.98 24.02
CA ASN A 286 21.52 -20.90 22.99
C ASN A 286 20.59 -22.09 22.68
N ARG A 287 19.39 -22.12 23.28
CA ARG A 287 18.30 -23.04 22.90
C ARG A 287 17.83 -22.70 21.48
N THR A 288 17.78 -23.70 20.60
CA THR A 288 17.60 -23.51 19.16
C THR A 288 16.62 -24.53 18.59
N ILE A 289 15.62 -24.06 17.83
CA ILE A 289 14.65 -24.96 17.18
C ILE A 289 15.08 -25.24 15.74
N ILE A 290 15.19 -26.51 15.37
CA ILE A 290 15.45 -26.93 13.99
C ILE A 290 14.11 -27.11 13.26
N VAL A 291 13.94 -26.42 12.13
CA VAL A 291 12.82 -26.60 11.21
C VAL A 291 13.32 -27.21 9.91
N LEU A 292 12.57 -28.17 9.35
CA LEU A 292 12.92 -28.86 8.12
C LEU A 292 12.26 -28.18 6.91
N ILE A 293 13.05 -27.61 6.01
CA ILE A 293 12.57 -27.03 4.74
C ILE A 293 12.73 -28.06 3.61
N PRO A 294 11.68 -28.36 2.82
CA PRO A 294 11.77 -29.29 1.71
C PRO A 294 12.68 -28.76 0.59
N LYS A 295 13.55 -29.61 0.03
CA LYS A 295 14.38 -29.32 -1.16
C LYS A 295 13.72 -29.73 -2.47
N VAL A 296 12.68 -30.57 -2.40
CA VAL A 296 11.91 -31.13 -3.53
C VAL A 296 10.42 -31.08 -3.19
N ASP A 297 9.55 -31.11 -4.20
CA ASP A 297 8.10 -30.89 -4.01
C ASP A 297 7.43 -31.95 -3.11
N SER A 298 7.90 -33.21 -3.17
CA SER A 298 7.37 -34.34 -2.39
C SER A 298 8.51 -35.10 -1.67
N PRO A 299 8.97 -34.64 -0.49
CA PRO A 299 10.07 -35.28 0.24
C PRO A 299 9.59 -36.49 1.05
N THR A 300 10.27 -37.62 0.91
CA THR A 300 10.05 -38.87 1.67
C THR A 300 11.24 -39.24 2.57
N LEU A 301 12.42 -38.66 2.34
CA LEU A 301 13.67 -38.99 3.05
C LEU A 301 14.29 -37.75 3.70
N MET A 302 14.88 -37.90 4.89
CA MET A 302 15.55 -36.81 5.62
C MET A 302 16.61 -36.06 4.79
N LYS A 303 17.29 -36.73 3.83
CA LYS A 303 18.26 -36.08 2.92
C LYS A 303 17.64 -35.02 1.99
N GLN A 304 16.34 -35.13 1.72
CA GLN A 304 15.55 -34.20 0.90
C GLN A 304 15.06 -32.97 1.68
N PHE A 305 15.35 -32.87 2.99
CA PHE A 305 15.12 -31.66 3.77
C PHE A 305 16.44 -30.89 3.99
N ARG A 306 16.33 -29.58 4.19
CA ARG A 306 17.39 -28.71 4.72
C ARG A 306 17.00 -28.30 6.16
N PRO A 307 17.78 -28.66 7.18
CA PRO A 307 17.55 -28.20 8.54
C PRO A 307 17.93 -26.72 8.67
N ILE A 308 17.04 -25.89 9.23
CA ILE A 308 17.29 -24.48 9.53
C ILE A 308 17.15 -24.25 11.04
N SER A 309 18.18 -23.62 11.61
CA SER A 309 18.32 -23.31 13.03
C SER A 309 17.66 -21.97 13.40
N LEU A 310 16.49 -22.03 14.03
CA LEU A 310 15.79 -20.87 14.57
C LEU A 310 16.37 -20.50 15.95
N CYS A 311 17.35 -19.61 15.93
CA CYS A 311 17.96 -19.04 17.14
C CYS A 311 17.11 -17.89 17.72
N SER A 312 17.21 -17.62 19.03
CA SER A 312 16.62 -16.43 19.68
C SER A 312 17.13 -15.12 19.04
N VAL A 313 16.36 -14.03 19.14
CA VAL A 313 16.81 -12.71 18.64
C VAL A 313 18.01 -12.20 19.45
N ILE A 314 18.00 -12.44 20.77
CA ILE A 314 19.11 -12.10 21.69
C ILE A 314 20.41 -12.77 21.21
N TYR A 315 20.41 -14.09 20.99
CA TYR A 315 21.60 -14.77 20.49
C TYR A 315 22.00 -14.28 19.08
N LYS A 316 21.04 -14.01 18.19
CA LYS A 316 21.34 -13.44 16.86
C LYS A 316 22.05 -12.08 16.98
N VAL A 317 21.76 -11.24 17.99
CA VAL A 317 22.49 -9.99 18.25
C VAL A 317 23.90 -10.25 18.75
N VAL A 318 24.07 -11.13 19.73
CA VAL A 318 25.39 -11.52 20.27
C VAL A 318 26.30 -12.07 19.16
N SER A 319 25.81 -13.05 18.41
CA SER A 319 26.46 -13.60 17.21
C SER A 319 26.80 -12.51 16.18
N LYS A 320 25.88 -11.58 15.93
CA LYS A 320 26.08 -10.47 14.98
C LYS A 320 27.10 -9.43 15.46
N ALA A 321 27.21 -9.18 16.76
CA ALA A 321 28.22 -8.29 17.34
C ALA A 321 29.63 -8.88 17.18
N ILE A 322 29.80 -10.19 17.45
CA ILE A 322 31.05 -10.92 17.20
C ILE A 322 31.42 -10.84 15.71
N VAL A 323 30.46 -11.10 14.81
CA VAL A 323 30.66 -10.97 13.35
C VAL A 323 31.08 -9.56 12.95
N ASN A 324 30.53 -8.51 13.57
CA ASN A 324 30.89 -7.14 13.21
C ASN A 324 32.36 -6.81 13.51
N ARG A 325 32.96 -7.40 14.54
CA ARG A 325 34.41 -7.30 14.82
C ARG A 325 35.26 -8.21 13.93
N LEU A 326 34.75 -9.39 13.58
CA LEU A 326 35.45 -10.37 12.74
C LEU A 326 35.50 -9.95 11.26
N LYS A 327 34.43 -9.32 10.77
CA LYS A 327 34.19 -9.02 9.34
C LYS A 327 35.32 -8.23 8.64
N PRO A 328 35.97 -7.22 9.25
CA PRO A 328 37.10 -6.51 8.64
C PRO A 328 38.30 -7.43 8.36
N LEU A 329 38.59 -8.38 9.25
CA LEU A 329 39.76 -9.26 9.19
C LEU A 329 39.65 -10.33 8.09
N MET A 330 38.43 -10.60 7.60
CA MET A 330 38.15 -11.69 6.66
C MET A 330 38.95 -11.62 5.35
N HIS A 331 39.37 -10.43 4.93
CA HIS A 331 40.20 -10.25 3.73
C HIS A 331 41.63 -10.81 3.89
N GLY A 332 42.25 -10.61 5.05
CA GLY A 332 43.59 -11.14 5.35
C GLY A 332 43.55 -12.58 5.85
N CYS A 333 42.43 -13.02 6.44
CA CYS A 333 42.27 -14.37 6.98
C CYS A 333 41.95 -15.44 5.93
N ILE A 334 41.27 -15.09 4.83
CA ILE A 334 40.72 -16.07 3.87
C ILE A 334 41.36 -15.91 2.49
N ALA A 335 41.90 -17.02 1.96
CA ALA A 335 42.53 -17.09 0.65
C ALA A 335 41.64 -16.50 -0.47
N GLU A 336 42.25 -15.85 -1.46
CA GLU A 336 41.55 -15.18 -2.56
C GLU A 336 40.64 -16.13 -3.35
N ASN A 337 41.01 -17.40 -3.43
CA ASN A 337 40.25 -18.48 -4.08
C ASN A 337 38.85 -18.72 -3.48
N GLN A 338 38.55 -18.24 -2.27
CA GLN A 338 37.24 -18.36 -1.63
C GLN A 338 36.47 -17.03 -1.72
N CYS A 339 35.39 -17.01 -2.51
CA CYS A 339 34.61 -15.79 -2.76
C CYS A 339 33.31 -15.66 -1.96
N ALA A 340 32.85 -16.70 -1.26
CA ALA A 340 31.61 -16.63 -0.50
C ALA A 340 31.77 -15.87 0.83
N PHE A 341 30.77 -15.08 1.20
CA PHE A 341 30.62 -14.37 2.49
C PHE A 341 31.73 -13.38 2.92
N VAL A 342 32.87 -13.33 2.22
CA VAL A 342 33.89 -12.29 2.39
C VAL A 342 33.35 -10.96 1.82
N PRO A 343 33.48 -9.81 2.51
CA PRO A 343 33.09 -8.52 1.96
C PRO A 343 33.83 -8.20 0.65
N GLY A 344 33.26 -7.35 -0.21
CA GLY A 344 33.90 -6.91 -1.46
C GLY A 344 34.00 -7.96 -2.58
N ARG A 345 34.19 -9.25 -2.27
CA ARG A 345 34.23 -10.36 -3.25
C ARG A 345 32.82 -10.64 -3.78
N ARG A 346 32.63 -10.75 -5.10
CA ARG A 346 31.32 -11.00 -5.71
C ARG A 346 31.20 -12.41 -6.27
N ILE A 347 29.97 -12.93 -6.29
CA ILE A 347 29.63 -14.21 -6.91
C ILE A 347 29.90 -14.23 -8.42
N SER A 348 29.78 -13.08 -9.09
CA SER A 348 30.13 -12.88 -10.51
C SER A 348 31.60 -13.17 -10.78
N ASP A 349 32.48 -12.71 -9.91
CA ASP A 349 33.93 -12.70 -10.15
C ASP A 349 34.45 -14.15 -10.13
N ASN A 350 34.00 -14.93 -9.14
CA ASN A 350 34.28 -16.36 -9.05
C ASN A 350 33.73 -17.14 -10.25
N PHE A 351 32.49 -16.84 -10.66
CA PHE A 351 31.89 -17.44 -11.85
C PHE A 351 32.69 -17.14 -13.13
N LEU A 352 33.15 -15.90 -13.32
CA LEU A 352 33.92 -15.48 -14.50
C LEU A 352 35.28 -16.18 -14.56
N VAL A 353 36.01 -16.30 -13.44
CA VAL A 353 37.28 -17.05 -13.40
C VAL A 353 37.05 -18.54 -13.71
N ALA A 354 36.02 -19.16 -13.12
CA ALA A 354 35.66 -20.54 -13.43
C ALA A 354 35.25 -20.73 -14.90
N HIS A 355 34.52 -19.78 -15.48
CA HIS A 355 34.11 -19.80 -16.89
C HIS A 355 35.33 -19.75 -17.83
N GLU A 356 36.28 -18.83 -17.60
CA GLU A 356 37.49 -18.72 -18.43
C GLU A 356 38.41 -19.95 -18.32
N LEU A 357 38.53 -20.56 -17.13
CA LEU A 357 39.29 -21.80 -16.95
C LEU A 357 38.66 -22.98 -17.72
N ILE A 358 37.32 -23.10 -17.68
CA ILE A 358 36.58 -24.11 -18.46
C ILE A 358 36.64 -23.82 -19.96
N HIS A 359 36.60 -22.55 -20.37
CA HIS A 359 36.75 -22.15 -21.77
C HIS A 359 38.16 -22.49 -22.31
N TYR A 360 39.21 -22.22 -21.52
CA TYR A 360 40.59 -22.62 -21.82
C TYR A 360 40.73 -24.14 -22.00
N LEU A 361 40.10 -24.95 -21.13
CA LEU A 361 40.03 -26.41 -21.25
C LEU A 361 39.29 -26.85 -22.52
N LYS A 362 38.15 -26.23 -22.86
CA LYS A 362 37.39 -26.52 -24.08
C LYS A 362 38.15 -26.15 -25.37
N GLY A 363 38.97 -25.11 -25.35
CA GLY A 363 39.80 -24.68 -26.48
C GLY A 363 40.99 -25.61 -26.79
N SER A 364 40.97 -26.88 -26.40
CA SER A 364 42.10 -27.82 -26.57
C SER A 364 42.09 -28.63 -27.86
N LYS A 365 41.13 -28.41 -28.77
CA LYS A 365 40.93 -29.27 -29.96
C LYS A 365 42.20 -29.52 -30.79
N ASN A 366 43.12 -28.55 -30.85
CA ASN A 366 44.35 -28.61 -31.64
C ASN A 366 45.63 -28.56 -30.76
N GLY A 367 45.58 -29.02 -29.50
CA GLY A 367 46.72 -28.94 -28.58
C GLY A 367 46.79 -30.06 -27.53
N PRO A 368 47.94 -30.21 -26.84
CA PRO A 368 48.17 -31.27 -25.85
C PRO A 368 47.25 -31.12 -24.64
N ASN A 369 46.99 -32.27 -23.98
CA ASN A 369 46.06 -32.42 -22.86
C ASN A 369 46.23 -31.33 -21.78
N LYS A 370 45.21 -30.47 -21.65
CA LYS A 370 45.31 -29.24 -20.84
C LYS A 370 45.04 -29.44 -19.34
N GLY A 371 44.41 -30.54 -18.95
CA GLY A 371 43.99 -30.83 -17.58
C GLY A 371 42.51 -31.22 -17.44
N ALA A 372 42.04 -31.25 -16.20
CA ALA A 372 40.65 -31.56 -15.84
C ALA A 372 40.15 -30.60 -14.75
N ALA A 373 38.83 -30.42 -14.67
CA ALA A 373 38.15 -29.73 -13.59
C ALA A 373 37.31 -30.72 -12.79
N ILE A 374 37.46 -30.74 -11.46
CA ILE A 374 36.76 -31.65 -10.55
C ILE A 374 35.81 -30.81 -9.70
N LYS A 375 34.50 -31.00 -9.84
CA LYS A 375 33.50 -30.35 -8.99
C LYS A 375 33.17 -31.24 -7.80
N LEU A 376 33.56 -30.83 -6.59
CA LEU A 376 33.25 -31.55 -5.35
C LEU A 376 31.91 -31.10 -4.75
N ASP A 377 31.10 -32.05 -4.26
CA ASP A 377 29.90 -31.83 -3.43
C ASP A 377 30.21 -32.23 -1.98
N MET A 378 30.01 -31.34 -1.01
CA MET A 378 30.27 -31.63 0.41
C MET A 378 29.02 -32.16 1.13
N GLU A 379 29.13 -33.33 1.78
CA GLU A 379 28.03 -33.92 2.53
C GLU A 379 27.65 -33.11 3.76
N LYS A 380 26.50 -32.42 3.72
CA LYS A 380 25.97 -31.68 4.88
C LYS A 380 27.01 -30.71 5.47
N ALA A 381 27.64 -29.91 4.62
CA ALA A 381 28.83 -29.11 4.94
C ALA A 381 28.81 -28.42 6.32
N TYR A 382 27.72 -27.76 6.71
CA TYR A 382 27.59 -27.13 8.03
C TYR A 382 27.47 -28.13 9.19
N ASP A 383 26.72 -29.23 9.01
CA ASP A 383 26.35 -30.16 10.09
C ASP A 383 27.51 -31.10 10.49
N ARG A 384 28.61 -31.12 9.72
CA ARG A 384 29.78 -32.01 9.88
C ARG A 384 31.03 -31.36 10.48
N VAL A 385 31.08 -30.04 10.63
CA VAL A 385 32.29 -29.32 11.09
C VAL A 385 32.68 -29.74 12.50
N GLU A 386 33.86 -30.33 12.68
CA GLU A 386 34.42 -30.59 14.01
C GLU A 386 34.88 -29.30 14.69
N TRP A 387 34.44 -29.09 15.93
CA TRP A 387 34.72 -27.86 16.67
C TRP A 387 36.17 -27.75 17.12
N GLY A 388 36.83 -28.87 17.46
CA GLY A 388 38.24 -28.88 17.86
C GLY A 388 39.12 -28.26 16.77
N PHE A 389 39.10 -28.88 15.58
CA PHE A 389 39.81 -28.42 14.40
C PHE A 389 39.52 -26.95 14.06
N LEU A 390 38.25 -26.52 14.08
CA LEU A 390 37.89 -25.11 13.83
C LEU A 390 38.60 -24.14 14.80
N LEU A 391 38.64 -24.48 16.09
CA LEU A 391 39.24 -23.63 17.12
C LEU A 391 40.77 -23.66 17.05
N ASP A 392 41.36 -24.82 16.74
CA ASP A 392 42.81 -24.96 16.51
C ASP A 392 43.28 -24.15 15.30
N VAL A 393 42.49 -24.14 14.21
CA VAL A 393 42.71 -23.26 13.06
C VAL A 393 42.69 -21.79 13.46
N MET A 394 41.71 -21.35 14.27
CA MET A 394 41.66 -19.96 14.75
C MET A 394 42.89 -19.60 15.60
N LEU A 395 43.28 -20.45 16.55
CA LEU A 395 44.49 -20.23 17.35
C LEU A 395 45.74 -20.13 16.45
N ARG A 396 45.84 -21.00 15.44
CA ARG A 396 46.96 -21.02 14.48
C ARG A 396 47.03 -19.79 13.57
N MET A 397 45.88 -19.21 13.21
CA MET A 397 45.77 -17.93 12.49
C MET A 397 46.20 -16.73 13.35
N GLY A 398 46.28 -16.90 14.68
CA GLY A 398 46.75 -15.90 15.63
C GLY A 398 45.66 -15.24 16.47
N PHE A 399 44.41 -15.75 16.43
CA PHE A 399 43.34 -15.26 17.30
C PHE A 399 43.65 -15.54 18.77
N ASP A 400 43.46 -14.55 19.64
CA ASP A 400 43.65 -14.72 21.08
C ASP A 400 42.71 -15.76 21.70
N CYS A 401 43.23 -16.48 22.70
CA CYS A 401 42.52 -17.53 23.42
C CYS A 401 41.19 -17.06 24.01
N SER A 402 41.07 -15.81 24.49
CA SER A 402 39.83 -15.27 25.06
C SER A 402 38.72 -15.15 24.00
N PHE A 403 39.05 -14.67 22.80
CA PHE A 403 38.11 -14.57 21.68
C PHE A 403 37.73 -15.97 21.14
N VAL A 404 38.70 -16.88 21.02
CA VAL A 404 38.44 -18.29 20.65
C VAL A 404 37.54 -18.97 21.69
N ASN A 405 37.71 -18.67 22.99
CA ASN A 405 36.84 -19.18 24.05
C ASN A 405 35.40 -18.63 23.94
N LEU A 406 35.22 -17.35 23.56
CA LEU A 406 33.89 -16.78 23.29
C LEU A 406 33.20 -17.49 22.11
N VAL A 407 33.94 -17.75 21.02
CA VAL A 407 33.43 -18.53 19.88
C VAL A 407 33.10 -19.97 20.28
N ARG A 408 33.93 -20.63 21.09
CA ARG A 408 33.65 -21.96 21.67
C ARG A 408 32.33 -21.94 22.45
N LYS A 409 32.13 -20.98 23.37
CA LYS A 409 30.87 -20.83 24.11
C LYS A 409 29.65 -20.68 23.18
N CYS A 410 29.77 -19.91 22.10
CA CYS A 410 28.70 -19.74 21.12
C CYS A 410 28.27 -21.07 20.46
N ILE A 411 29.22 -21.92 20.04
CA ILE A 411 28.94 -23.16 19.29
C ILE A 411 28.67 -24.38 20.17
N SER A 412 29.34 -24.52 21.32
CA SER A 412 29.30 -25.76 22.12
C SER A 412 28.20 -25.83 23.18
N THR A 413 27.68 -24.68 23.66
CA THR A 413 26.62 -24.64 24.68
C THR A 413 25.19 -24.72 24.08
N VAL A 414 25.09 -25.18 22.83
CA VAL A 414 23.84 -25.21 22.07
C VAL A 414 22.96 -26.38 22.50
N SER A 415 21.65 -26.16 22.54
CA SER A 415 20.65 -27.20 22.78
C SER A 415 19.63 -27.16 21.65
N PHE A 416 19.39 -28.28 21.00
CA PHE A 416 18.50 -28.40 19.85
C PHE A 416 17.20 -29.14 20.17
N GLN A 417 16.11 -28.68 19.55
CA GLN A 417 14.85 -29.43 19.42
C GLN A 417 14.39 -29.38 17.97
N VAL A 418 13.92 -30.49 17.40
CA VAL A 418 13.39 -30.53 16.03
C VAL A 418 11.88 -30.28 16.05
N ARG A 419 11.39 -29.37 15.20
CA ARG A 419 9.95 -29.15 14.99
C ARG A 419 9.47 -29.99 13.82
N ILE A 420 8.63 -30.98 14.10
CA ILE A 420 8.01 -31.89 13.11
C ILE A 420 6.49 -31.76 13.26
N ASN A 421 5.79 -31.43 12.16
CA ASN A 421 4.33 -31.28 12.13
C ASN A 421 3.76 -30.35 13.23
N GLY A 422 4.52 -29.32 13.62
CA GLY A 422 4.15 -28.38 14.68
C GLY A 422 4.47 -28.83 16.12
N VAL A 423 4.86 -30.08 16.32
CA VAL A 423 5.31 -30.64 17.62
C VAL A 423 6.84 -30.52 17.74
N LEU A 424 7.33 -30.27 18.96
CA LEU A 424 8.77 -30.27 19.25
C LEU A 424 9.23 -31.64 19.75
N SER A 425 10.41 -32.08 19.31
CA SER A 425 11.08 -33.26 19.85
C SER A 425 11.64 -33.01 21.25
N ASP A 426 12.11 -34.10 21.87
CA ASP A 426 13.05 -34.03 22.98
C ASP A 426 14.27 -33.17 22.63
N SER A 427 14.87 -32.60 23.67
CA SER A 427 16.08 -31.78 23.57
C SER A 427 17.33 -32.65 23.48
N PHE A 428 18.25 -32.27 22.59
CA PHE A 428 19.56 -32.92 22.47
C PHE A 428 20.68 -31.87 22.33
N ILE A 429 21.88 -32.25 22.75
CA ILE A 429 23.08 -31.42 22.65
C ILE A 429 23.89 -31.94 21.45
N PRO A 430 24.33 -31.07 20.51
CA PRO A 430 25.24 -31.45 19.44
C PRO A 430 26.67 -31.60 19.98
N GLU A 431 27.46 -32.47 19.37
CA GLU A 431 28.91 -32.60 19.64
C GLU A 431 29.77 -31.92 18.56
N ARG A 432 29.15 -31.55 17.42
CA ARG A 432 29.78 -30.92 16.26
C ARG A 432 28.77 -30.17 15.40
N GLY A 433 29.26 -29.46 14.38
CA GLY A 433 28.47 -28.79 13.35
C GLY A 433 28.12 -27.33 13.68
N LEU A 434 27.70 -26.59 12.66
CA LEU A 434 27.40 -25.16 12.70
C LEU A 434 25.92 -24.90 12.36
N ARG A 435 25.32 -23.88 12.98
CA ARG A 435 23.88 -23.58 12.86
C ARG A 435 23.54 -22.92 11.52
N GLN A 436 22.77 -23.61 10.68
CA GLN A 436 22.24 -23.04 9.44
C GLN A 436 21.18 -21.97 9.74
N GLY A 437 21.57 -20.68 9.72
CA GLY A 437 20.71 -19.53 10.03
C GLY A 437 21.26 -18.58 11.10
N ASP A 438 22.34 -18.98 11.78
CA ASP A 438 23.13 -18.16 12.70
C ASP A 438 24.04 -17.20 11.92
N PRO A 439 24.08 -15.88 12.23
CA PRO A 439 24.96 -14.91 11.56
C PRO A 439 26.46 -15.25 11.60
N LEU A 440 26.95 -15.95 12.63
CA LEU A 440 28.37 -16.27 12.85
C LEU A 440 28.81 -17.51 12.08
N SER A 441 27.91 -18.50 11.93
CA SER A 441 28.23 -19.79 11.31
C SER A 441 28.87 -19.72 9.91
N PRO A 442 28.47 -18.82 8.98
CA PRO A 442 29.13 -18.71 7.68
C PRO A 442 30.61 -18.35 7.78
N TYR A 443 30.99 -17.44 8.70
CA TYR A 443 32.38 -17.00 8.86
C TYR A 443 33.25 -18.09 9.49
N LEU A 444 32.72 -18.81 10.47
CA LEU A 444 33.38 -19.99 11.05
C LEU A 444 33.55 -21.11 10.03
N PHE A 445 32.57 -21.32 9.15
CA PHE A 445 32.68 -22.27 8.06
C PHE A 445 33.81 -21.89 7.08
N LEU A 446 34.06 -20.60 6.84
CA LEU A 446 35.21 -20.16 6.03
C LEU A 446 36.55 -20.49 6.68
N PHE A 447 36.70 -20.38 8.01
CA PHE A 447 37.93 -20.80 8.69
C PHE A 447 38.14 -22.31 8.59
N CYS A 448 37.09 -23.12 8.71
CA CYS A 448 37.17 -24.56 8.45
C CYS A 448 37.65 -24.83 7.00
N ALA A 449 36.99 -24.23 6.01
CA ALA A 449 37.35 -24.36 4.59
C ALA A 449 38.76 -23.83 4.24
N GLN A 450 39.26 -22.84 4.99
CA GLN A 450 40.62 -22.31 4.83
C GLN A 450 41.69 -23.40 5.04
N GLY A 451 41.44 -24.43 5.86
CA GLY A 451 42.34 -25.57 5.99
C GLY A 451 42.55 -26.33 4.67
N LEU A 452 41.48 -26.53 3.89
CA LEU A 452 41.57 -27.16 2.56
C LEU A 452 42.31 -26.24 1.57
N SER A 453 41.97 -24.95 1.54
CA SER A 453 42.68 -23.97 0.69
C SER A 453 44.17 -23.89 1.03
N ALA A 454 44.55 -23.89 2.31
CA ALA A 454 45.92 -23.86 2.76
C ALA A 454 46.73 -25.08 2.29
N LEU A 455 46.18 -26.29 2.41
CA LEU A 455 46.82 -27.51 1.89
C LEU A 455 47.01 -27.46 0.37
N LEU A 456 45.99 -27.02 -0.38
CA LEU A 456 46.06 -26.92 -1.83
C LEU A 456 47.07 -25.85 -2.29
N LEU A 457 47.15 -24.70 -1.61
CA LEU A 457 48.15 -23.66 -1.89
C LEU A 457 49.57 -24.11 -1.52
N LYS A 458 49.76 -24.84 -0.41
CA LYS A 458 51.05 -25.43 0.01
C LYS A 458 51.52 -26.50 -0.99
N ALA A 459 50.63 -27.36 -1.47
CA ALA A 459 50.93 -28.31 -2.53
C ALA A 459 51.24 -27.59 -3.87
N GLN A 460 50.54 -26.48 -4.16
CA GLN A 460 50.82 -25.68 -5.35
C GLN A 460 52.17 -24.97 -5.30
N SER A 461 52.59 -24.43 -4.13
CA SER A 461 53.90 -23.79 -3.97
C SER A 461 55.05 -24.79 -4.09
N ARG A 462 54.86 -26.02 -3.63
CA ARG A 462 55.78 -27.16 -3.82
C ARG A 462 55.77 -27.77 -5.24
N ASN A 463 54.94 -27.26 -6.16
CA ASN A 463 54.68 -27.82 -7.49
C ASN A 463 54.12 -29.27 -7.50
N GLU A 464 53.61 -29.76 -6.37
CA GLU A 464 52.90 -31.04 -6.25
C GLU A 464 51.52 -31.01 -6.95
N ILE A 465 50.92 -29.81 -7.07
CA ILE A 465 49.71 -29.54 -7.87
C ILE A 465 49.96 -28.30 -8.73
N LYS A 466 50.01 -28.42 -10.06
CA LYS A 466 50.33 -27.27 -10.92
C LYS A 466 49.13 -26.37 -11.21
N GLY A 467 47.91 -26.91 -11.12
CA GLY A 467 46.68 -26.19 -11.44
C GLY A 467 46.58 -25.77 -12.90
N ILE A 468 45.64 -24.87 -13.19
CA ILE A 468 45.35 -24.38 -14.54
C ILE A 468 45.50 -22.85 -14.59
N ARG A 469 46.05 -22.35 -15.69
CA ARG A 469 46.13 -20.91 -16.01
C ARG A 469 45.45 -20.66 -17.36
N ALA A 470 44.61 -19.64 -17.45
CA ALA A 470 43.91 -19.29 -18.69
C ALA A 470 44.85 -18.65 -19.74
N SER A 471 45.95 -18.03 -19.31
CA SER A 471 46.96 -17.41 -20.19
C SER A 471 48.38 -17.65 -19.66
N ILE A 472 49.41 -17.42 -20.49
CA ILE A 472 50.81 -17.68 -20.13
C ILE A 472 51.26 -16.81 -18.93
N ARG A 473 50.83 -15.54 -18.91
CA ARG A 473 51.11 -14.57 -17.83
C ARG A 473 50.07 -14.57 -16.71
N GLY A 474 49.02 -15.40 -16.81
CA GLY A 474 47.97 -15.50 -15.80
C GLY A 474 48.35 -16.35 -14.59
N PRO A 475 47.69 -16.17 -13.44
CA PRO A 475 47.91 -16.96 -12.24
C PRO A 475 47.57 -18.45 -12.47
N ARG A 476 48.25 -19.33 -11.72
CA ARG A 476 47.87 -20.74 -11.60
C ARG A 476 46.77 -20.88 -10.56
N ILE A 477 45.62 -21.40 -10.98
CA ILE A 477 44.47 -21.67 -10.12
C ILE A 477 44.35 -23.19 -9.96
N SER A 478 44.54 -23.68 -8.74
CA SER A 478 44.29 -25.09 -8.34
C SER A 478 42.86 -25.33 -7.89
N HIS A 479 42.17 -24.28 -7.39
CA HIS A 479 40.84 -24.38 -6.84
C HIS A 479 40.13 -23.03 -6.83
N LEU A 480 38.80 -23.06 -6.82
CA LEU A 480 37.92 -21.95 -6.52
C LEU A 480 36.84 -22.46 -5.56
N LEU A 481 36.55 -21.73 -4.49
CA LEU A 481 35.54 -22.12 -3.50
C LEU A 481 34.44 -21.06 -3.46
N TYR A 482 33.20 -21.52 -3.31
CA TYR A 482 32.08 -20.66 -2.92
C TYR A 482 31.27 -21.38 -1.84
N ALA A 483 31.70 -21.22 -0.60
CA ALA A 483 31.20 -21.98 0.54
C ALA A 483 31.34 -23.51 0.33
N ASP A 484 30.25 -24.22 0.04
CA ASP A 484 30.21 -25.67 -0.21
C ASP A 484 30.44 -26.08 -1.68
N ASP A 485 30.32 -25.14 -2.62
CA ASP A 485 30.52 -25.34 -4.07
C ASP A 485 32.04 -25.23 -4.41
N ASN A 486 32.72 -26.37 -4.59
CA ASN A 486 34.19 -26.46 -4.61
C ASN A 486 34.77 -27.09 -5.91
N PRO A 487 34.86 -26.34 -7.02
CA PRO A 487 35.63 -26.74 -8.19
C PRO A 487 37.17 -26.69 -7.98
N LEU A 488 37.82 -27.82 -8.16
CA LEU A 488 39.28 -27.98 -8.28
C LEU A 488 39.71 -28.05 -9.75
N PHE A 489 40.95 -27.69 -10.02
CA PHE A 489 41.55 -27.65 -11.35
C PHE A 489 42.93 -28.31 -11.29
N VAL A 490 43.14 -29.37 -12.06
CA VAL A 490 44.36 -30.20 -12.05
C VAL A 490 44.90 -30.40 -13.46
N LYS A 491 46.21 -30.68 -13.58
CA LYS A 491 46.74 -31.22 -14.83
C LYS A 491 46.39 -32.69 -14.98
N ASN A 492 46.51 -33.19 -16.21
CA ASN A 492 46.38 -34.60 -16.49
C ASN A 492 47.66 -35.35 -16.08
N SER A 493 47.85 -35.48 -14.77
CA SER A 493 48.88 -36.32 -14.14
C SER A 493 48.24 -37.07 -13.00
N MET A 494 48.51 -38.38 -12.91
CA MET A 494 48.07 -39.20 -11.78
C MET A 494 48.69 -38.73 -10.46
N GLU A 495 49.90 -38.15 -10.49
CA GLU A 495 50.56 -37.60 -9.30
C GLU A 495 49.73 -36.47 -8.67
N GLU A 496 49.23 -35.53 -9.48
CA GLU A 496 48.38 -34.43 -9.00
C GLU A 496 47.05 -34.97 -8.45
N VAL A 497 46.47 -36.00 -9.07
CA VAL A 497 45.21 -36.63 -8.62
C VAL A 497 45.40 -37.36 -7.29
N CYS A 498 46.43 -38.20 -7.17
CA CYS A 498 46.76 -38.90 -5.95
C CYS A 498 47.05 -37.91 -4.81
N LYS A 499 47.74 -36.79 -5.10
CA LYS A 499 47.96 -35.73 -4.12
C LYS A 499 46.67 -35.02 -3.72
N VAL A 500 45.78 -34.68 -4.66
CA VAL A 500 44.45 -34.13 -4.33
C VAL A 500 43.65 -35.07 -3.46
N LYS A 501 43.59 -36.37 -3.78
CA LYS A 501 42.90 -37.37 -2.95
C LYS A 501 43.53 -37.52 -1.56
N SER A 502 44.86 -37.48 -1.46
CA SER A 502 45.58 -37.46 -0.19
C SER A 502 45.22 -36.24 0.66
N ILE A 503 45.21 -35.04 0.08
CA ILE A 503 44.81 -33.78 0.75
C ILE A 503 43.36 -33.83 1.20
N LEU A 504 42.44 -34.33 0.36
CA LEU A 504 41.04 -34.49 0.71
C LEU A 504 40.90 -35.47 1.90
N ASN A 505 41.53 -36.64 1.86
CA ASN A 505 41.49 -37.61 2.96
C ASN A 505 42.06 -37.06 4.28
N GLN A 506 43.12 -36.23 4.23
CA GLN A 506 43.69 -35.57 5.41
C GLN A 506 42.72 -34.52 5.98
N TYR A 507 42.16 -33.68 5.10
CA TYR A 507 41.17 -32.67 5.46
C TYR A 507 39.87 -33.28 6.00
N GLU A 508 39.36 -34.38 5.43
CA GLU A 508 38.18 -35.08 5.93
C GLU A 508 38.38 -35.59 7.36
N LYS A 509 39.54 -36.21 7.65
CA LYS A 509 39.88 -36.73 8.98
C LYS A 509 39.94 -35.63 10.05
N ALA A 510 40.56 -34.50 9.73
CA ALA A 510 40.74 -33.41 10.69
C ALA A 510 39.48 -32.55 10.86
N SER A 511 38.82 -32.16 9.77
CA SER A 511 37.69 -31.21 9.80
C SER A 511 36.30 -31.84 10.01
N GLY A 512 36.20 -33.17 9.85
CA GLY A 512 34.95 -33.93 9.81
C GLY A 512 34.11 -33.71 8.55
N GLN A 513 34.50 -32.79 7.66
CA GLN A 513 33.91 -32.67 6.33
C GLN A 513 34.03 -33.99 5.58
N LYS A 514 33.11 -34.23 4.65
CA LYS A 514 33.15 -35.41 3.79
C LYS A 514 32.69 -35.08 2.38
N VAL A 515 33.46 -35.50 1.38
CA VAL A 515 33.12 -35.40 -0.03
C VAL A 515 32.08 -36.46 -0.38
N ASN A 516 31.03 -36.05 -1.10
CA ASN A 516 30.07 -36.96 -1.70
C ASN A 516 30.55 -37.33 -3.11
N PHE A 517 31.30 -38.43 -3.23
CA PHE A 517 31.85 -38.87 -4.52
C PHE A 517 30.76 -39.22 -5.56
N GLU A 518 29.58 -39.69 -5.13
CA GLU A 518 28.44 -40.01 -6.01
C GLU A 518 27.88 -38.80 -6.79
N LYS A 519 27.96 -37.60 -6.20
CA LYS A 519 27.51 -36.34 -6.84
C LYS A 519 28.65 -35.48 -7.33
N SER A 520 29.86 -35.70 -6.84
CA SER A 520 31.05 -35.03 -7.32
C SER A 520 31.33 -35.51 -8.74
N SER A 521 31.74 -34.59 -9.60
CA SER A 521 31.92 -34.89 -11.02
C SER A 521 33.23 -34.34 -11.57
N ILE A 522 33.72 -34.97 -12.64
CA ILE A 522 34.94 -34.56 -13.33
C ILE A 522 34.66 -34.22 -14.80
N TYR A 523 35.20 -33.09 -15.25
CA TYR A 523 35.17 -32.63 -16.63
C TYR A 523 36.59 -32.62 -17.20
N PHE A 524 36.85 -33.49 -18.17
CA PHE A 524 38.13 -33.60 -18.86
C PHE A 524 38.23 -32.64 -20.06
N SER A 525 39.46 -32.31 -20.45
CA SER A 525 39.70 -31.65 -21.74
C SER A 525 39.30 -32.56 -22.91
N PRO A 526 38.84 -32.03 -24.07
CA PRO A 526 38.35 -32.86 -25.18
C PRO A 526 39.35 -33.87 -25.76
N ASN A 527 40.65 -33.71 -25.51
CA ASN A 527 41.72 -34.56 -26.03
C ASN A 527 42.43 -35.35 -24.91
N THR A 528 41.75 -35.60 -23.78
CA THR A 528 42.28 -36.42 -22.69
C THR A 528 42.11 -37.92 -23.01
N PRO A 529 43.20 -38.72 -23.06
CA PRO A 529 43.13 -40.15 -23.44
C PRO A 529 42.26 -40.99 -22.50
N ASP A 530 41.49 -41.93 -23.05
CA ASP A 530 40.56 -42.77 -22.26
C ASP A 530 41.25 -43.62 -21.19
N ALA A 531 42.49 -44.04 -21.43
CA ALA A 531 43.31 -44.72 -20.44
C ALA A 531 43.58 -43.84 -19.19
N ASP A 532 43.79 -42.53 -19.38
CA ASP A 532 43.94 -41.59 -18.26
C ASP A 532 42.60 -41.32 -17.59
N ARG A 533 41.51 -41.18 -18.36
CA ARG A 533 40.14 -41.02 -17.80
C ARG A 533 39.82 -42.18 -16.85
N MET A 534 39.98 -43.42 -17.30
CA MET A 534 39.75 -44.62 -16.48
C MET A 534 40.62 -44.66 -15.22
N ARG A 535 41.89 -44.26 -15.32
CA ARG A 535 42.77 -44.17 -14.14
C ARG A 535 42.27 -43.12 -13.14
N PHE A 536 41.86 -41.95 -13.61
CA PHE A 536 41.28 -40.89 -12.77
C PHE A 536 39.97 -41.36 -12.10
N PHE A 537 39.13 -42.15 -12.79
CA PHE A 537 37.91 -42.74 -12.21
C PHE A 537 38.21 -43.76 -11.12
N ASN A 538 39.12 -44.69 -11.39
CA ASN A 538 39.51 -45.71 -10.41
C ASN A 538 40.14 -45.08 -9.16
N GLU A 539 40.85 -43.96 -9.31
CA GLU A 539 41.45 -43.26 -8.17
C GLU A 539 40.44 -42.40 -7.39
N LEU A 540 39.65 -41.55 -8.06
CA LEU A 540 38.78 -40.58 -7.38
C LEU A 540 37.36 -41.08 -7.08
N GLY A 541 36.84 -42.07 -7.80
CA GLY A 541 35.46 -42.57 -7.63
C GLY A 541 34.35 -41.56 -7.97
N VAL A 542 34.66 -40.53 -8.76
CA VAL A 542 33.71 -39.46 -9.18
C VAL A 542 33.02 -39.78 -10.51
N VAL A 543 31.90 -39.11 -10.82
CA VAL A 543 31.15 -39.35 -12.07
C VAL A 543 31.67 -38.49 -13.23
N GLU A 544 31.72 -39.03 -14.46
CA GLU A 544 32.07 -38.21 -15.63
C GLU A 544 30.96 -37.19 -15.95
N ALA A 545 31.36 -35.93 -16.13
CA ALA A 545 30.49 -34.90 -16.68
C ALA A 545 30.71 -34.77 -18.20
N SER A 546 29.71 -35.13 -19.00
CA SER A 546 29.74 -34.96 -20.47
C SER A 546 29.82 -33.48 -20.89
N GLU A 547 29.29 -32.58 -20.07
CA GLU A 547 29.44 -31.12 -20.18
C GLU A 547 29.83 -30.49 -18.84
N PRO A 548 30.48 -29.31 -18.81
CA PRO A 548 30.82 -28.61 -17.56
C PRO A 548 29.62 -28.25 -16.66
N GLY A 549 28.41 -28.29 -17.19
CA GLY A 549 27.18 -28.02 -16.44
C GLY A 549 27.07 -26.58 -15.94
N ASN A 550 26.39 -26.43 -14.79
CA ASN A 550 26.13 -25.13 -14.16
C ASN A 550 26.97 -24.95 -12.89
N TYR A 551 27.47 -23.72 -12.70
CA TYR A 551 28.15 -23.26 -11.49
C TYR A 551 27.51 -21.94 -11.05
N LEU A 552 27.26 -21.78 -9.75
CA LEU A 552 26.67 -20.57 -9.17
C LEU A 552 25.38 -20.10 -9.88
N GLY A 553 24.60 -21.03 -10.43
CA GLY A 553 23.33 -20.77 -11.12
C GLY A 553 23.42 -20.35 -12.59
N LEU A 554 24.61 -20.33 -13.20
CA LEU A 554 24.85 -20.01 -14.61
C LEU A 554 25.61 -21.15 -15.33
N PRO A 555 25.47 -21.29 -16.67
CA PRO A 555 26.19 -22.31 -17.43
C PRO A 555 27.67 -21.99 -17.57
N LEU A 556 28.55 -22.94 -17.21
CA LEU A 556 30.01 -22.79 -17.31
C LEU A 556 30.54 -22.80 -18.76
N ALA A 557 29.72 -23.18 -19.74
CA ALA A 557 30.06 -23.08 -21.14
C ALA A 557 28.81 -22.81 -22.00
N VAL A 558 28.91 -21.85 -22.92
CA VAL A 558 27.84 -21.50 -23.86
C VAL A 558 28.23 -22.01 -25.25
N GLY A 559 27.44 -22.93 -25.80
CA GLY A 559 27.63 -23.47 -27.16
C GLY A 559 27.15 -22.50 -28.25
N LYS A 560 27.19 -22.95 -29.53
CA LYS A 560 26.70 -22.16 -30.68
C LYS A 560 25.23 -21.71 -30.51
N GLY A 561 24.40 -22.56 -29.90
CA GLY A 561 23.00 -22.28 -29.60
C GLY A 561 22.79 -21.36 -28.39
N LYS A 562 23.26 -20.11 -28.45
CA LYS A 562 23.21 -19.15 -27.31
C LYS A 562 21.82 -19.04 -26.66
N ARG A 563 20.73 -19.01 -27.44
CA ARG A 563 19.35 -18.94 -26.92
C ARG A 563 19.02 -20.11 -25.98
N VAL A 564 19.45 -21.33 -26.32
CA VAL A 564 19.18 -22.54 -25.54
C VAL A 564 19.84 -22.47 -24.17
N ALA A 565 21.08 -21.98 -24.09
CA ALA A 565 21.83 -21.85 -22.84
C ALA A 565 21.15 -20.91 -21.81
N PHE A 566 20.31 -19.98 -22.25
CA PHE A 566 19.60 -19.03 -21.37
C PHE A 566 18.09 -19.30 -21.21
N ASN A 567 17.55 -20.37 -21.81
CA ASN A 567 16.13 -20.74 -21.68
C ASN A 567 15.70 -20.91 -20.21
N PHE A 568 16.61 -21.31 -19.30
CA PHE A 568 16.29 -21.43 -17.87
C PHE A 568 15.79 -20.12 -17.23
N ILE A 569 16.12 -18.94 -17.79
CA ILE A 569 15.63 -17.64 -17.32
C ILE A 569 14.17 -17.43 -17.72
N ARG A 570 13.83 -17.77 -18.97
CA ARG A 570 12.45 -17.84 -19.46
C ARG A 570 11.62 -18.82 -18.63
N ASP A 571 12.14 -20.03 -18.38
CA ASP A 571 11.43 -21.07 -17.64
C ASP A 571 11.20 -20.68 -16.15
N LYS A 572 12.16 -19.97 -15.54
CA LYS A 572 11.98 -19.35 -14.22
C LYS A 572 10.91 -18.25 -14.25
N THR A 573 10.89 -17.42 -15.28
CA THR A 573 9.91 -16.33 -15.46
C THR A 573 8.49 -16.91 -15.60
N GLU A 574 8.34 -17.91 -16.46
CA GLU A 574 7.10 -18.67 -16.66
C GLU A 574 6.57 -19.29 -15.37
N LYS A 575 7.40 -20.06 -14.64
CA LYS A 575 7.00 -20.66 -13.36
C LYS A 575 6.55 -19.63 -12.32
N ARG A 576 7.17 -18.44 -12.30
CA ARG A 576 6.76 -17.35 -11.41
C ARG A 576 5.39 -16.79 -11.81
N ILE A 577 5.20 -16.47 -13.09
CA ILE A 577 3.94 -15.95 -13.65
C ILE A 577 2.79 -16.94 -13.42
N GLN A 578 2.97 -18.23 -13.69
CA GLN A 578 1.98 -19.28 -13.43
C GLN A 578 1.56 -19.34 -11.96
N GLY A 579 2.49 -19.12 -11.03
CA GLY A 579 2.22 -19.01 -9.60
C GLY A 579 1.40 -17.77 -9.21
N TRP A 580 1.42 -16.71 -10.02
CA TRP A 580 0.67 -15.47 -9.78
C TRP A 580 -0.71 -15.45 -10.45
N THR A 581 -0.91 -16.17 -11.55
CA THR A 581 -2.23 -16.38 -12.17
C THR A 581 -3.27 -16.89 -11.14
N LYS A 582 -2.83 -17.74 -10.20
CA LYS A 582 -3.65 -18.26 -9.09
C LYS A 582 -4.03 -17.22 -8.02
N ARG A 583 -3.43 -16.03 -8.04
CA ARG A 583 -3.58 -15.00 -6.99
C ARG A 583 -4.58 -13.88 -7.33
N LEU A 584 -5.24 -13.94 -8.49
CA LEU A 584 -6.28 -13.01 -8.94
C LEU A 584 -5.88 -11.51 -8.79
N LEU A 585 -4.63 -11.17 -9.13
CA LEU A 585 -4.10 -9.82 -8.93
C LEU A 585 -4.76 -8.77 -9.84
N SER A 586 -5.04 -7.61 -9.24
CA SER A 586 -5.41 -6.38 -9.96
C SER A 586 -4.27 -5.90 -10.87
N PHE A 587 -4.55 -5.01 -11.82
CA PHE A 587 -3.52 -4.44 -12.71
C PHE A 587 -2.34 -3.85 -11.93
N GLY A 588 -2.57 -3.01 -10.91
CA GLY A 588 -1.49 -2.49 -10.06
C GLY A 588 -0.68 -3.59 -9.36
N GLY A 589 -1.35 -4.65 -8.89
CA GLY A 589 -0.69 -5.83 -8.35
C GLY A 589 0.20 -6.55 -9.37
N ARG A 590 -0.27 -6.71 -10.62
CA ARG A 590 0.53 -7.30 -11.71
C ARG A 590 1.76 -6.45 -12.02
N GLU A 591 1.64 -5.12 -11.98
CA GLU A 591 2.73 -4.18 -12.28
C GLU A 591 3.90 -4.37 -11.31
N VAL A 592 3.59 -4.36 -10.01
CA VAL A 592 4.56 -4.51 -8.93
C VAL A 592 5.29 -5.85 -9.05
N PHE A 593 4.59 -6.94 -9.34
CA PHE A 593 5.20 -8.26 -9.49
C PHE A 593 6.07 -8.39 -10.76
N ILE A 594 5.66 -7.79 -11.88
CA ILE A 594 6.48 -7.74 -13.11
C ILE A 594 7.77 -6.95 -12.85
N LYS A 595 7.68 -5.74 -12.27
CA LYS A 595 8.84 -4.87 -11.98
C LYS A 595 9.78 -5.48 -10.94
N SER A 596 9.25 -5.92 -9.79
CA SER A 596 10.08 -6.41 -8.68
C SER A 596 10.66 -7.82 -8.88
N VAL A 597 10.06 -8.66 -9.74
CA VAL A 597 10.53 -10.05 -9.94
C VAL A 597 10.94 -10.32 -11.38
N VAL A 598 10.07 -10.11 -12.38
CA VAL A 598 10.39 -10.50 -13.78
C VAL A 598 11.59 -9.71 -14.32
N GLN A 599 11.61 -8.39 -14.10
CA GLN A 599 12.73 -7.55 -14.56
C GLN A 599 14.04 -7.81 -13.79
N ALA A 600 13.96 -8.25 -12.54
CA ALA A 600 15.13 -8.55 -11.71
C ALA A 600 15.75 -9.94 -11.99
N LEU A 601 14.96 -10.94 -12.39
CA LEU A 601 15.43 -12.30 -12.67
C LEU A 601 16.66 -12.41 -13.60
N PRO A 602 16.74 -11.71 -14.75
CA PRO A 602 17.88 -11.81 -15.64
C PRO A 602 19.12 -11.00 -15.18
N ALA A 603 19.01 -10.11 -14.19
CA ALA A 603 20.08 -9.14 -13.86
C ALA A 603 21.43 -9.80 -13.52
N TYR A 604 21.41 -10.91 -12.76
CA TYR A 604 22.62 -11.67 -12.44
C TYR A 604 23.23 -12.38 -13.66
N ALA A 605 22.40 -12.89 -14.59
CA ALA A 605 22.92 -13.44 -15.83
C ALA A 605 23.52 -12.34 -16.72
N MET A 606 22.88 -11.16 -16.77
CA MET A 606 23.40 -9.99 -17.50
C MET A 606 24.73 -9.45 -16.95
N SER A 607 25.04 -9.62 -15.66
CA SER A 607 26.33 -9.19 -15.12
C SER A 607 27.52 -10.05 -15.59
N CYS A 608 27.26 -11.25 -16.13
CA CYS A 608 28.31 -12.15 -16.64
C CYS A 608 28.22 -12.39 -18.16
N TYR A 609 27.03 -12.23 -18.76
CA TYR A 609 26.78 -12.56 -20.17
C TYR A 609 25.85 -11.57 -20.87
N LEU A 610 26.13 -11.29 -22.15
CA LEU A 610 25.17 -10.68 -23.05
C LEU A 610 24.06 -11.70 -23.41
N ILE A 611 22.86 -11.50 -22.86
CA ILE A 611 21.69 -12.34 -23.12
C ILE A 611 21.19 -12.11 -24.57
N PRO A 612 20.89 -13.16 -25.36
CA PRO A 612 20.37 -12.99 -26.72
C PRO A 612 19.00 -12.29 -26.75
N ASP A 613 18.80 -11.38 -27.71
CA ASP A 613 17.55 -10.60 -27.86
C ASP A 613 16.29 -11.46 -27.92
N GLY A 614 16.37 -12.64 -28.55
CA GLY A 614 15.25 -13.59 -28.58
C GLY A 614 14.78 -14.07 -27.20
N VAL A 615 15.68 -14.18 -26.22
CA VAL A 615 15.32 -14.52 -24.83
C VAL A 615 14.72 -13.30 -24.12
N ILE A 616 15.21 -12.11 -24.43
CA ILE A 616 14.67 -10.85 -23.90
C ILE A 616 13.25 -10.61 -24.41
N GLU A 617 12.98 -10.86 -25.71
CA GLU A 617 11.63 -10.78 -26.27
C GLU A 617 10.72 -11.92 -25.76
N ASP A 618 11.22 -13.13 -25.51
CA ASP A 618 10.44 -14.18 -24.84
C ASP A 618 9.94 -13.70 -23.45
N ILE A 619 10.85 -13.13 -22.64
CA ILE A 619 10.53 -12.60 -21.30
C ILE A 619 9.57 -11.40 -21.40
N ARG A 620 9.81 -10.46 -22.33
CA ARG A 620 8.90 -9.32 -22.59
C ARG A 620 7.53 -9.79 -23.04
N SER A 621 7.44 -10.81 -23.90
CA SER A 621 6.20 -11.40 -24.37
C SER A 621 5.40 -12.03 -23.22
N GLN A 622 6.05 -12.84 -22.38
CA GLN A 622 5.44 -13.42 -21.19
C GLN A 622 4.91 -12.33 -20.22
N ALA A 623 5.69 -11.28 -19.97
CA ALA A 623 5.28 -10.16 -19.13
C ALA A 623 4.11 -9.35 -19.73
N ARG A 624 4.13 -9.05 -21.05
CA ARG A 624 3.04 -8.37 -21.77
C ARG A 624 1.76 -9.20 -21.75
N SER A 625 1.85 -10.51 -21.99
CA SER A 625 0.69 -11.43 -21.92
C SER A 625 0.08 -11.40 -20.51
N TYR A 626 0.90 -11.64 -19.48
CA TYR A 626 0.42 -11.66 -18.09
C TYR A 626 -0.21 -10.32 -17.65
N TRP A 627 0.37 -9.20 -18.07
CA TRP A 627 -0.19 -7.86 -17.81
C TRP A 627 -1.63 -7.75 -18.31
N TRP A 628 -1.86 -8.02 -19.60
CA TRP A 628 -3.15 -7.79 -20.24
C TRP A 628 -4.22 -8.83 -19.88
N SER A 629 -3.95 -10.12 -20.06
CA SER A 629 -4.96 -11.18 -19.84
C SER A 629 -5.00 -11.72 -18.42
N GLY A 630 -3.99 -11.46 -17.58
CA GLY A 630 -3.90 -12.00 -16.21
C GLY A 630 -3.66 -13.51 -16.14
N LYS A 631 -3.59 -14.16 -17.29
CA LYS A 631 -3.29 -15.58 -17.53
C LYS A 631 -2.24 -15.67 -18.63
N GLN A 632 -1.51 -16.76 -18.66
CA GLN A 632 -0.51 -17.00 -19.71
C GLN A 632 -1.18 -17.45 -21.02
N ASN A 633 -0.63 -17.02 -22.17
CA ASN A 633 -1.00 -17.45 -23.53
C ASN A 633 -2.43 -17.13 -24.04
N GLU A 634 -3.27 -16.42 -23.27
CA GLU A 634 -4.50 -15.80 -23.81
C GLU A 634 -4.18 -14.51 -24.59
N ARG A 635 -4.86 -14.29 -25.73
CA ARG A 635 -4.70 -13.12 -26.59
C ARG A 635 -5.29 -11.86 -25.95
N GLY A 636 -4.47 -11.14 -25.16
CA GLY A 636 -4.78 -9.79 -24.70
C GLY A 636 -4.64 -8.73 -25.80
N TRP A 637 -5.29 -7.57 -25.64
CA TRP A 637 -5.20 -6.47 -26.61
C TRP A 637 -3.82 -5.80 -26.61
N ALA A 638 -3.14 -5.87 -27.75
CA ALA A 638 -2.02 -5.01 -28.08
C ALA A 638 -2.47 -4.03 -29.18
N LEU A 639 -3.00 -2.88 -28.76
CA LEU A 639 -3.49 -1.86 -29.69
C LEU A 639 -2.37 -0.95 -30.18
N VAL A 640 -2.48 -0.55 -31.45
CA VAL A 640 -1.58 0.42 -32.09
C VAL A 640 -1.70 1.77 -31.39
N ALA A 641 -0.59 2.51 -31.34
CA ALA A 641 -0.56 3.85 -30.80
C ALA A 641 -1.49 4.77 -31.64
N TRP A 642 -2.55 5.24 -30.99
CA TRP A 642 -3.68 5.92 -31.61
C TRP A 642 -3.43 7.40 -31.93
N ASP A 643 -2.37 7.99 -31.38
CA ASP A 643 -1.80 9.27 -31.82
C ASP A 643 -1.59 9.31 -33.35
N LYS A 644 -1.19 8.17 -33.94
CA LYS A 644 -1.01 8.02 -35.39
C LYS A 644 -2.32 7.94 -36.17
N ILE A 645 -3.42 7.52 -35.53
CA ILE A 645 -4.76 7.42 -36.15
C ILE A 645 -5.51 8.75 -36.00
N TRP A 646 -5.32 9.49 -34.89
CA TRP A 646 -5.86 10.83 -34.71
C TRP A 646 -5.35 11.82 -35.77
N ARG A 647 -4.07 11.71 -36.14
CA ARG A 647 -3.49 12.49 -37.25
C ARG A 647 -4.18 12.20 -38.60
N LEU A 648 -4.64 10.97 -38.81
CA LEU A 648 -5.43 10.55 -39.99
C LEU A 648 -6.86 11.14 -40.01
N ILE A 649 -7.31 11.78 -38.93
CA ILE A 649 -8.64 12.43 -38.84
C ILE A 649 -8.51 13.95 -38.93
N GLN A 650 -7.42 14.54 -38.41
CA GLN A 650 -7.24 16.00 -38.31
C GLN A 650 -6.32 16.60 -39.40
N ASP A 651 -5.44 15.81 -40.03
CA ASP A 651 -4.45 16.28 -41.02
C ASP A 651 -4.75 15.67 -42.40
N GLU A 652 -5.80 16.16 -43.06
CA GLU A 652 -6.18 15.75 -44.42
C GLU A 652 -5.11 16.08 -45.47
N ASN A 653 -4.22 17.03 -45.15
CA ASN A 653 -3.10 17.39 -46.01
C ASN A 653 -1.96 16.37 -45.99
N SER A 654 -1.89 15.51 -44.98
CA SER A 654 -0.88 14.46 -44.86
C SER A 654 -0.90 13.46 -46.04
N LEU A 655 0.29 13.01 -46.43
CA LEU A 655 0.45 11.97 -47.45
C LEU A 655 -0.25 10.66 -47.04
N VAL A 656 -0.25 10.35 -45.74
CA VAL A 656 -0.91 9.15 -45.19
C VAL A 656 -2.43 9.24 -45.37
N PHE A 657 -3.05 10.39 -45.08
CA PHE A 657 -4.47 10.59 -45.38
C PHE A 657 -4.76 10.45 -46.87
N LYS A 658 -4.03 11.18 -47.73
CA LYS A 658 -4.27 11.17 -49.19
C LYS A 658 -4.20 9.75 -49.78
N VAL A 659 -3.22 8.93 -49.37
CA VAL A 659 -3.08 7.54 -49.81
C VAL A 659 -4.21 6.64 -49.26
N PHE A 660 -4.57 6.78 -47.98
CA PHE A 660 -5.59 5.94 -47.36
C PHE A 660 -7.02 6.31 -47.81
N LYS A 661 -7.30 7.62 -47.98
CA LYS A 661 -8.51 8.18 -48.59
C LYS A 661 -8.70 7.58 -49.98
N ALA A 662 -7.74 7.74 -50.89
CA ALA A 662 -7.83 7.24 -52.25
C ALA A 662 -8.00 5.71 -52.34
N LYS A 663 -7.40 4.94 -51.42
CA LYS A 663 -7.40 3.47 -51.46
C LYS A 663 -8.58 2.81 -50.73
N TYR A 664 -9.04 3.37 -49.61
CA TYR A 664 -9.96 2.69 -48.69
C TYR A 664 -11.27 3.44 -48.41
N PHE A 665 -11.34 4.74 -48.68
CA PHE A 665 -12.56 5.55 -48.49
C PHE A 665 -12.64 6.74 -49.48
N PRO A 666 -12.54 6.49 -50.80
CA PRO A 666 -12.38 7.58 -51.79
C PRO A 666 -13.60 8.52 -51.81
N SER A 667 -14.81 7.98 -51.73
CA SER A 667 -16.07 8.71 -51.80
C SER A 667 -16.76 8.92 -50.44
N THR A 668 -16.18 8.47 -49.32
CA THR A 668 -16.79 8.49 -47.98
C THR A 668 -15.84 9.03 -46.92
N SER A 669 -16.35 9.39 -45.73
CA SER A 669 -15.51 9.79 -44.60
C SER A 669 -14.76 8.60 -43.99
N PHE A 670 -13.72 8.89 -43.19
CA PHE A 670 -13.00 7.86 -42.42
C PHE A 670 -13.93 7.04 -41.51
N PHE A 671 -14.95 7.67 -40.93
CA PHE A 671 -15.91 7.01 -40.04
C PHE A 671 -16.87 6.07 -40.78
N GLU A 672 -17.28 6.41 -42.00
CA GLU A 672 -18.14 5.58 -42.86
C GLU A 672 -17.39 4.46 -43.59
N ALA A 673 -16.05 4.56 -43.70
CA ALA A 673 -15.21 3.56 -44.35
C ALA A 673 -15.49 2.14 -43.81
N LYS A 674 -15.67 1.15 -44.71
CA LYS A 674 -15.91 -0.26 -44.37
C LYS A 674 -14.68 -1.11 -44.66
N LEU A 675 -14.57 -2.27 -44.01
CA LEU A 675 -13.47 -3.21 -44.27
C LEU A 675 -13.78 -4.02 -45.54
N ALA A 676 -13.07 -3.75 -46.63
CA ALA A 676 -13.15 -4.52 -47.88
C ALA A 676 -12.28 -5.78 -47.82
N ASP A 677 -12.61 -6.83 -48.61
CA ASP A 677 -11.91 -8.12 -48.58
C ASP A 677 -10.39 -8.03 -48.84
N ARG A 678 -9.97 -7.13 -49.74
CA ARG A 678 -8.54 -6.87 -50.02
C ARG A 678 -8.02 -5.68 -49.22
N HIS A 679 -7.79 -5.89 -47.93
CA HIS A 679 -7.21 -4.88 -47.02
C HIS A 679 -5.77 -5.22 -46.59
N SER A 680 -5.05 -4.21 -46.10
CA SER A 680 -3.75 -4.42 -45.44
C SER A 680 -3.95 -4.73 -43.95
N TYR A 681 -2.99 -5.41 -43.33
CA TYR A 681 -3.02 -5.66 -41.88
C TYR A 681 -3.05 -4.35 -41.06
N ALA A 682 -2.39 -3.31 -41.55
CA ALA A 682 -2.47 -1.96 -40.98
C ALA A 682 -3.90 -1.40 -41.05
N TRP A 683 -4.58 -1.50 -42.20
CA TRP A 683 -5.97 -1.06 -42.34
C TRP A 683 -6.95 -1.85 -41.46
N ALA A 684 -6.83 -3.19 -41.40
CA ALA A 684 -7.62 -4.00 -40.45
C ALA A 684 -7.41 -3.58 -38.99
N SER A 685 -6.17 -3.25 -38.61
CA SER A 685 -5.86 -2.79 -37.26
C SER A 685 -6.47 -1.41 -36.98
N ILE A 686 -6.41 -0.48 -37.94
CA ILE A 686 -7.03 0.85 -37.85
C ILE A 686 -8.57 0.74 -37.80
N MET A 687 -9.17 -0.16 -38.56
CA MET A 687 -10.63 -0.38 -38.59
C MET A 687 -11.15 -0.94 -37.25
N LYS A 688 -10.50 -1.97 -36.70
CA LYS A 688 -10.84 -2.51 -35.37
C LYS A 688 -10.64 -1.49 -34.25
N ALA A 689 -9.61 -0.67 -34.38
CA ALA A 689 -9.41 0.45 -33.48
C ALA A 689 -10.59 1.43 -33.58
N LYS A 690 -10.90 1.92 -34.79
CA LYS A 690 -11.98 2.88 -35.10
C LYS A 690 -13.30 2.48 -34.44
N GLU A 691 -13.73 1.24 -34.59
CA GLU A 691 -14.95 0.69 -33.98
C GLU A 691 -14.94 0.84 -32.45
N ALA A 692 -13.83 0.54 -31.79
CA ALA A 692 -13.72 0.56 -30.32
C ALA A 692 -13.64 1.97 -29.69
N LEU A 693 -13.24 3.00 -30.45
CA LEU A 693 -13.21 4.39 -29.97
C LEU A 693 -14.33 5.29 -30.51
N ARG A 694 -15.10 4.85 -31.51
CA ARG A 694 -16.13 5.68 -32.18
C ARG A 694 -17.03 6.42 -31.19
N GLU A 695 -17.45 5.74 -30.13
CA GLU A 695 -18.33 6.27 -29.07
C GLU A 695 -17.75 7.42 -28.24
N GLY A 696 -16.43 7.60 -28.21
CA GLY A 696 -15.78 8.70 -27.47
C GLY A 696 -15.54 9.98 -28.29
N PHE A 697 -15.91 9.97 -29.59
CA PHE A 697 -15.82 11.14 -30.46
C PHE A 697 -17.19 11.79 -30.64
N PHE A 698 -17.20 13.12 -30.81
CA PHE A 698 -18.40 13.91 -31.07
C PHE A 698 -18.05 15.17 -31.88
N TRP A 699 -19.00 15.68 -32.65
CA TRP A 699 -18.85 16.94 -33.38
C TRP A 699 -19.20 18.14 -32.51
N ARG A 700 -18.44 19.22 -32.69
CA ARG A 700 -18.85 20.59 -32.34
C ARG A 700 -19.29 21.30 -33.62
N VAL A 701 -20.47 21.91 -33.57
CA VAL A 701 -21.12 22.57 -34.70
C VAL A 701 -20.72 24.04 -34.81
N GLY A 702 -20.44 24.47 -36.03
CA GLY A 702 -20.21 25.86 -36.40
C GLY A 702 -21.48 26.56 -36.91
N ILE A 703 -21.35 27.84 -37.26
CA ILE A 703 -22.38 28.58 -38.03
C ILE A 703 -22.58 27.85 -39.37
N ASP A 704 -23.83 27.64 -39.76
CA ASP A 704 -24.24 26.91 -40.97
C ASP A 704 -23.72 25.45 -41.04
N SER A 705 -23.53 24.82 -39.87
CA SER A 705 -23.10 23.42 -39.68
C SER A 705 -23.81 22.41 -40.58
N LYS A 706 -23.04 21.53 -41.22
CA LYS A 706 -23.54 20.43 -42.07
C LYS A 706 -23.65 19.08 -41.35
N VAL A 707 -23.21 19.01 -40.10
CA VAL A 707 -23.43 17.86 -39.21
C VAL A 707 -24.92 17.50 -39.17
N SER A 708 -25.26 16.22 -39.18
CA SER A 708 -26.67 15.79 -39.14
C SER A 708 -27.29 16.02 -37.76
N MET A 709 -28.48 16.61 -37.72
CA MET A 709 -29.26 16.80 -36.48
C MET A 709 -29.49 15.49 -35.71
N PHE A 710 -29.70 14.38 -36.42
CA PHE A 710 -30.12 13.10 -35.82
C PHE A 710 -29.15 11.92 -36.03
N ALA A 711 -28.35 11.91 -37.09
CA ALA A 711 -27.46 10.77 -37.41
C ALA A 711 -26.05 10.89 -36.79
N ASP A 712 -25.62 12.12 -36.51
CA ASP A 712 -24.32 12.42 -35.92
C ASP A 712 -24.42 12.66 -34.40
N LYS A 713 -23.32 12.42 -33.69
CA LYS A 713 -23.20 12.73 -32.26
C LYS A 713 -22.59 14.11 -32.09
N TRP A 714 -23.38 15.07 -31.62
CA TRP A 714 -22.96 16.45 -31.35
C TRP A 714 -23.66 16.98 -30.09
N GLY A 715 -23.02 17.88 -29.36
CA GLY A 715 -23.46 18.27 -28.01
C GLY A 715 -23.27 17.19 -26.93
N ASP A 716 -23.85 17.41 -25.75
CA ASP A 716 -23.61 16.61 -24.52
C ASP A 716 -24.51 15.36 -24.36
N SER A 717 -25.35 15.01 -25.35
CA SER A 717 -26.37 13.96 -25.22
C SER A 717 -26.28 12.80 -26.22
N LYS A 718 -27.00 11.71 -25.89
CA LYS A 718 -27.34 10.62 -26.82
C LYS A 718 -28.16 11.15 -28.01
N PRO A 719 -28.34 10.38 -29.12
CA PRO A 719 -29.11 10.81 -30.28
C PRO A 719 -30.48 11.37 -29.90
N LEU A 720 -30.81 12.53 -30.47
CA LEU A 720 -32.04 13.27 -30.21
C LEU A 720 -33.25 12.54 -30.81
N SER A 721 -34.42 12.68 -30.18
CA SER A 721 -35.67 12.04 -30.63
C SER A 721 -36.63 13.02 -31.28
N TRP A 722 -37.33 12.56 -32.33
CA TRP A 722 -38.39 13.32 -32.99
C TRP A 722 -39.58 13.59 -32.05
N SER A 723 -40.23 14.73 -32.21
CA SER A 723 -41.56 14.99 -31.66
C SER A 723 -42.62 14.17 -32.40
N GLU A 724 -43.51 13.48 -31.68
CA GLU A 724 -44.63 12.71 -32.26
C GLU A 724 -45.57 13.58 -33.13
N ARG A 725 -45.55 14.90 -32.95
CA ARG A 725 -46.34 15.86 -33.74
C ARG A 725 -45.77 16.17 -35.13
N TYR A 726 -44.62 15.60 -35.51
CA TYR A 726 -43.85 15.99 -36.70
C TYR A 726 -43.76 14.92 -37.80
N LEU A 727 -44.52 13.83 -37.69
CA LEU A 727 -44.44 12.69 -38.62
C LEU A 727 -45.19 12.90 -39.96
N ASP A 728 -45.99 13.96 -40.10
CA ASP A 728 -46.76 14.24 -41.31
C ASP A 728 -46.24 15.46 -42.09
N ASN A 729 -45.60 15.19 -43.24
CA ASN A 729 -45.44 16.07 -44.41
C ASN A 729 -44.75 17.45 -44.27
N VAL A 730 -43.43 17.47 -44.01
CA VAL A 730 -42.55 18.62 -44.34
C VAL A 730 -41.21 18.12 -44.89
N GLU A 731 -40.61 18.81 -45.87
CA GLU A 731 -39.21 18.60 -46.26
C GLU A 731 -38.29 18.84 -45.06
N VAL A 732 -37.56 17.80 -44.64
CA VAL A 732 -36.82 17.79 -43.38
C VAL A 732 -35.52 18.59 -43.48
N PRO A 733 -35.29 19.60 -42.61
CA PRO A 733 -33.98 20.16 -42.38
C PRO A 733 -33.05 19.08 -41.81
N VAL A 734 -32.01 18.70 -42.54
CA VAL A 734 -31.13 17.56 -42.19
C VAL A 734 -29.92 18.03 -41.40
N GLY A 735 -29.43 19.24 -41.66
CA GLY A 735 -28.25 19.84 -41.04
C GLY A 735 -28.58 20.62 -39.77
N VAL A 736 -27.68 20.58 -38.79
CA VAL A 736 -27.82 21.34 -37.53
C VAL A 736 -27.84 22.85 -37.76
N GLY A 737 -27.10 23.35 -38.76
CA GLY A 737 -27.08 24.78 -39.13
C GLY A 737 -28.44 25.33 -39.52
N GLU A 738 -29.34 24.50 -40.05
CA GLU A 738 -30.68 24.91 -40.45
C GLU A 738 -31.61 25.26 -39.28
N PHE A 739 -31.19 24.96 -38.04
CA PHE A 739 -31.89 25.30 -36.80
C PHE A 739 -31.27 26.52 -36.08
N MET A 740 -30.27 27.15 -36.70
CA MET A 740 -29.66 28.39 -36.23
C MET A 740 -30.32 29.59 -36.90
N ILE A 741 -30.21 30.75 -36.26
CA ILE A 741 -30.54 32.04 -36.90
C ILE A 741 -29.42 32.33 -37.92
N PRO A 742 -29.74 32.57 -39.22
CA PRO A 742 -28.73 32.72 -40.26
C PRO A 742 -27.66 33.77 -39.93
N GLY A 743 -26.38 33.42 -40.13
CA GLY A 743 -25.24 34.29 -39.83
C GLY A 743 -24.99 34.56 -38.33
N CYS A 744 -25.76 33.95 -37.42
CA CYS A 744 -25.67 34.17 -35.99
C CYS A 744 -25.31 32.86 -35.25
N ALA A 745 -24.42 32.93 -34.27
CA ALA A 745 -24.15 31.81 -33.35
C ALA A 745 -25.27 31.65 -32.29
N ARG A 746 -26.54 31.60 -32.73
CA ARG A 746 -27.73 31.51 -31.88
C ARG A 746 -28.74 30.55 -32.50
N TRP A 747 -29.41 29.77 -31.65
CA TRP A 747 -30.49 28.86 -32.04
C TRP A 747 -31.78 29.61 -32.36
N ASP A 748 -32.55 29.10 -33.33
CA ASP A 748 -33.95 29.47 -33.51
C ASP A 748 -34.82 28.64 -32.55
N GLU A 749 -35.11 29.23 -31.39
CA GLU A 749 -35.95 28.63 -30.34
C GLU A 749 -37.35 28.25 -30.83
N ASN A 750 -37.94 29.03 -31.74
CA ASN A 750 -39.25 28.73 -32.29
C ASN A 750 -39.21 27.51 -33.22
N LYS A 751 -38.13 27.35 -33.98
CA LYS A 751 -37.93 26.19 -34.87
C LYS A 751 -37.59 24.92 -34.08
N LEU A 752 -36.74 25.01 -33.07
CA LEU A 752 -36.40 23.87 -32.19
C LEU A 752 -37.60 23.36 -31.40
N ASN A 753 -38.37 24.25 -30.76
CA ASN A 753 -39.55 23.86 -29.96
C ASN A 753 -40.72 23.31 -30.81
N ARG A 754 -40.68 23.49 -32.14
CA ARG A 754 -41.64 22.85 -33.07
C ARG A 754 -41.22 21.43 -33.45
N VAL A 755 -39.93 21.18 -33.66
CA VAL A 755 -39.41 19.92 -34.23
C VAL A 755 -39.02 18.89 -33.17
N LEU A 756 -38.42 19.33 -32.06
CA LEU A 756 -37.94 18.46 -31.00
C LEU A 756 -38.95 18.38 -29.84
N ILE A 757 -38.92 17.27 -29.09
CA ILE A 757 -39.63 17.21 -27.80
C ILE A 757 -39.05 18.24 -26.83
N ALA A 758 -39.87 18.82 -25.95
CA ALA A 758 -39.47 19.95 -25.10
C ALA A 758 -38.19 19.71 -24.28
N ASP A 759 -37.96 18.48 -23.83
CA ASP A 759 -36.75 18.10 -23.09
C ASP A 759 -35.48 18.05 -23.97
N ASP A 760 -35.62 17.69 -25.25
CA ASP A 760 -34.52 17.68 -26.23
C ASP A 760 -34.29 19.06 -26.86
N ALA A 761 -35.35 19.83 -27.14
CA ALA A 761 -35.27 21.24 -27.52
C ALA A 761 -34.49 22.03 -26.45
N SER A 762 -34.81 21.80 -25.17
CA SER A 762 -34.08 22.37 -24.05
C SER A 762 -32.59 21.97 -24.05
N LYS A 763 -32.23 20.73 -24.38
CA LYS A 763 -30.81 20.28 -24.45
C LYS A 763 -30.05 20.97 -25.59
N VAL A 764 -30.66 21.09 -26.77
CA VAL A 764 -30.06 21.79 -27.91
C VAL A 764 -29.87 23.28 -27.62
N LEU A 765 -30.88 23.95 -27.06
CA LEU A 765 -30.80 25.37 -26.65
C LEU A 765 -29.66 25.65 -25.64
N ASN A 766 -29.27 24.66 -24.84
CA ASN A 766 -28.17 24.75 -23.88
C ASN A 766 -26.78 24.45 -24.50
N THR A 767 -26.71 24.08 -25.77
CA THR A 767 -25.44 23.76 -26.46
C THR A 767 -24.87 25.02 -27.12
N LEU A 768 -23.62 25.38 -26.80
CA LEU A 768 -22.97 26.55 -27.40
C LEU A 768 -22.59 26.29 -28.87
N ILE A 769 -22.95 27.23 -29.74
CA ILE A 769 -22.54 27.26 -31.16
C ILE A 769 -21.17 27.95 -31.25
N ALA A 770 -20.24 27.40 -32.05
CA ALA A 770 -18.98 28.08 -32.30
C ALA A 770 -19.17 29.23 -33.31
N SER A 771 -18.61 30.41 -33.04
CA SER A 771 -18.68 31.61 -33.92
C SER A 771 -17.87 31.52 -35.22
N VAL A 772 -17.59 30.30 -35.69
CA VAL A 772 -16.83 29.98 -36.91
C VAL A 772 -17.65 29.03 -37.79
N HIS A 773 -17.48 29.11 -39.10
CA HIS A 773 -18.25 28.33 -40.09
C HIS A 773 -17.79 26.86 -40.26
N THR A 774 -16.88 26.39 -39.40
CA THR A 774 -16.23 25.07 -39.55
C THR A 774 -16.59 24.13 -38.41
N ASP A 775 -17.26 23.03 -38.75
CA ASP A 775 -17.52 21.90 -37.85
C ASP A 775 -16.21 21.20 -37.45
N LEU A 776 -16.10 20.75 -36.19
CA LEU A 776 -14.84 20.20 -35.67
C LEU A 776 -15.06 18.98 -34.77
N MET A 777 -14.39 17.87 -35.10
CA MET A 777 -14.47 16.60 -34.36
C MET A 777 -13.59 16.65 -33.09
N LEU A 778 -14.20 16.35 -31.93
CA LEU A 778 -13.58 16.39 -30.60
C LEU A 778 -13.67 15.04 -29.87
N TRP A 779 -12.80 14.88 -28.88
CA TRP A 779 -12.72 13.71 -28.01
C TRP A 779 -13.26 14.02 -26.61
N SER A 780 -14.31 13.31 -26.17
CA SER A 780 -15.06 13.61 -24.93
C SER A 780 -14.31 13.33 -23.63
N HIS A 781 -13.19 12.60 -23.67
CA HIS A 781 -12.43 12.20 -22.47
C HIS A 781 -11.07 12.90 -22.35
N HIS A 782 -11.01 14.17 -22.76
CA HIS A 782 -9.87 15.06 -22.47
C HIS A 782 -10.33 16.52 -22.35
N THR A 783 -9.79 17.27 -21.39
CA THR A 783 -10.25 18.63 -21.03
C THR A 783 -10.04 19.70 -22.12
N SER A 784 -9.17 19.43 -23.10
CA SER A 784 -8.96 20.29 -24.28
C SER A 784 -9.73 19.82 -25.52
N GLY A 785 -10.54 18.76 -25.43
CA GLY A 785 -11.20 18.13 -26.57
C GLY A 785 -10.26 17.36 -27.52
N MET A 786 -8.95 17.35 -27.27
CA MET A 786 -7.98 16.62 -28.10
C MET A 786 -7.84 15.16 -27.68
N TYR A 787 -7.69 14.27 -28.66
CA TYR A 787 -7.36 12.87 -28.39
C TYR A 787 -5.90 12.70 -27.93
N SER A 788 -5.66 11.78 -26.99
CA SER A 788 -4.33 11.26 -26.68
C SER A 788 -4.39 9.74 -26.49
N ALA A 789 -3.29 9.03 -26.79
CA ALA A 789 -3.24 7.59 -26.56
C ALA A 789 -3.56 7.23 -25.09
N LYS A 790 -3.14 8.07 -24.12
CA LYS A 790 -3.45 7.93 -22.69
C LYS A 790 -4.97 8.03 -22.41
N SER A 791 -5.65 9.03 -22.96
CA SER A 791 -7.09 9.21 -22.76
C SER A 791 -7.92 8.13 -23.48
N GLY A 792 -7.48 7.65 -24.65
CA GLY A 792 -8.12 6.50 -25.31
C GLY A 792 -7.87 5.15 -24.62
N TYR A 793 -6.68 4.91 -24.08
CA TYR A 793 -6.43 3.73 -23.24
C TYR A 793 -7.28 3.76 -21.97
N ASN A 794 -7.46 4.94 -21.35
CA ASN A 794 -8.40 5.11 -20.26
C ASN A 794 -9.83 4.78 -20.71
N TRP A 795 -10.32 5.34 -21.84
CA TRP A 795 -11.65 5.01 -22.36
C TRP A 795 -11.87 3.51 -22.63
N LEU A 796 -10.91 2.82 -23.25
CA LEU A 796 -11.02 1.37 -23.49
C LEU A 796 -10.99 0.56 -22.19
N LYS A 797 -10.21 1.03 -21.20
CA LYS A 797 -10.25 0.49 -19.84
C LYS A 797 -11.60 0.76 -19.16
N LEU A 798 -12.28 1.86 -19.48
CA LEU A 798 -13.59 2.24 -18.94
C LEU A 798 -14.76 1.48 -19.59
N GLN A 799 -14.66 1.19 -20.89
CA GLN A 799 -15.56 0.28 -21.61
C GLN A 799 -15.51 -1.16 -21.04
N ASN A 800 -14.38 -1.57 -20.45
CA ASN A 800 -14.12 -2.94 -19.99
C ASN A 800 -13.84 -3.05 -18.48
N SER A 801 -14.03 -1.98 -17.73
CA SER A 801 -13.83 -1.94 -16.28
C SER A 801 -14.65 -0.79 -15.70
N PRO A 802 -15.40 -0.98 -14.61
CA PRO A 802 -16.46 -0.05 -14.17
C PRO A 802 -15.99 1.29 -13.56
N LEU A 803 -14.81 1.80 -13.92
CA LEU A 803 -14.08 2.81 -13.15
C LEU A 803 -14.61 4.27 -13.25
N LEU A 804 -15.38 4.65 -14.27
CA LEU A 804 -15.95 6.03 -14.35
C LEU A 804 -17.14 6.22 -13.41
N ILE A 805 -18.01 5.21 -13.31
CA ILE A 805 -19.07 5.17 -12.28
C ILE A 805 -18.42 5.19 -10.89
N ALA A 806 -17.24 4.57 -10.79
CA ALA A 806 -16.49 4.43 -9.56
C ALA A 806 -16.01 5.76 -8.98
N GLU A 807 -15.39 6.67 -9.73
CA GLU A 807 -14.93 7.95 -9.16
C GLU A 807 -16.08 8.79 -8.56
N GLY A 808 -17.26 8.80 -9.18
CA GLY A 808 -18.44 9.43 -8.62
C GLY A 808 -18.92 8.73 -7.34
N ILE A 809 -19.20 7.43 -7.41
CA ILE A 809 -19.80 6.68 -6.30
C ILE A 809 -18.82 6.43 -5.13
N TRP A 810 -17.51 6.37 -5.36
CA TRP A 810 -16.49 6.27 -4.32
C TRP A 810 -16.49 7.50 -3.43
N ASN A 811 -16.60 8.70 -4.02
CA ASN A 811 -16.68 9.94 -3.26
C ASN A 811 -17.94 9.96 -2.39
N GLU A 812 -19.08 9.49 -2.90
CA GLU A 812 -20.32 9.39 -2.12
C GLU A 812 -20.26 8.31 -1.01
N VAL A 813 -19.70 7.13 -1.29
CA VAL A 813 -19.44 6.08 -0.28
C VAL A 813 -18.43 6.55 0.78
N ALA A 814 -17.46 7.39 0.41
CA ALA A 814 -16.52 8.02 1.36
C ALA A 814 -17.20 9.11 2.21
N ARG A 815 -18.13 9.87 1.64
CA ARG A 815 -18.90 10.93 2.32
C ARG A 815 -20.01 10.40 3.25
N ALA A 816 -20.55 9.22 2.98
CA ALA A 816 -21.62 8.58 3.75
C ALA A 816 -21.42 8.67 5.28
N LYS A 817 -22.46 8.96 6.07
CA LYS A 817 -22.40 9.02 7.54
C LYS A 817 -22.60 7.63 8.15
N VAL A 818 -21.71 6.71 7.81
CA VAL A 818 -21.68 5.32 8.30
C VAL A 818 -20.30 4.94 8.86
N LEU A 819 -20.23 3.88 9.67
CA LEU A 819 -18.98 3.38 10.23
C LEU A 819 -17.91 3.11 9.15
N PRO A 820 -16.60 3.38 9.40
CA PRO A 820 -15.53 3.20 8.40
C PRO A 820 -15.48 1.81 7.74
N LYS A 821 -15.81 0.74 8.48
CA LYS A 821 -15.91 -0.63 7.95
C LYS A 821 -16.96 -0.78 6.83
N ILE A 822 -18.06 -0.04 6.91
CA ILE A 822 -19.13 -0.01 5.90
C ILE A 822 -18.66 0.75 4.65
N LYS A 823 -17.88 1.81 4.80
CA LYS A 823 -17.26 2.52 3.66
C LYS A 823 -16.27 1.62 2.91
N ILE A 824 -15.43 0.89 3.65
CA ILE A 824 -14.50 -0.10 3.07
C ILE A 824 -15.27 -1.23 2.38
N PHE A 825 -16.39 -1.69 2.96
CA PHE A 825 -17.27 -2.66 2.32
C PHE A 825 -17.90 -2.12 1.03
N GLY A 826 -18.49 -0.92 1.04
CA GLY A 826 -19.03 -0.27 -0.14
C GLY A 826 -17.98 -0.10 -1.25
N TRP A 827 -16.75 0.34 -0.89
CA TRP A 827 -15.62 0.38 -1.82
C TRP A 827 -15.27 -1.00 -2.39
N ARG A 828 -15.25 -2.05 -1.56
CA ARG A 828 -15.08 -3.44 -2.03
C ARG A 828 -16.23 -3.88 -2.94
N LEU A 829 -17.46 -3.42 -2.76
CA LEU A 829 -18.57 -3.68 -3.69
C LEU A 829 -18.37 -2.99 -5.04
N CYS A 830 -17.90 -1.73 -5.05
CA CYS A 830 -17.58 -1.01 -6.30
C CYS A 830 -16.50 -1.72 -7.13
N HIS A 831 -15.60 -2.47 -6.49
CA HIS A 831 -14.55 -3.26 -7.14
C HIS A 831 -14.89 -4.74 -7.34
N GLU A 832 -16.13 -5.16 -7.01
CA GLU A 832 -16.54 -6.57 -6.93
C GLU A 832 -15.54 -7.44 -6.12
N ALA A 833 -14.87 -6.83 -5.13
CA ALA A 833 -13.71 -7.38 -4.42
C ALA A 833 -14.09 -8.33 -3.27
N ILE A 834 -15.37 -8.41 -2.88
CA ILE A 834 -15.82 -9.30 -1.80
C ILE A 834 -15.60 -10.80 -2.11
N PRO A 835 -15.35 -11.66 -1.11
CA PRO A 835 -15.08 -13.09 -1.30
C PRO A 835 -16.37 -13.92 -1.45
N SER A 836 -17.05 -13.79 -2.58
CA SER A 836 -18.27 -14.58 -2.87
C SER A 836 -17.94 -15.96 -3.47
N GLY A 837 -18.89 -16.89 -3.37
CA GLY A 837 -18.81 -18.26 -3.92
C GLY A 837 -18.51 -18.34 -5.42
N LEU A 838 -18.91 -17.35 -6.22
CA LEU A 838 -18.46 -17.22 -7.61
C LEU A 838 -16.93 -17.21 -7.73
N LYS A 839 -16.22 -16.55 -6.81
CA LYS A 839 -14.75 -16.55 -6.78
C LYS A 839 -14.17 -17.86 -6.28
N ILE A 840 -14.84 -18.52 -5.33
CA ILE A 840 -14.46 -19.85 -4.85
C ILE A 840 -14.53 -20.87 -5.99
N LYS A 841 -15.59 -20.78 -6.82
CA LYS A 841 -15.75 -21.57 -8.05
C LYS A 841 -14.68 -21.26 -9.10
N GLN A 842 -14.40 -19.98 -9.35
CA GLN A 842 -13.31 -19.56 -10.25
C GLN A 842 -11.92 -20.04 -9.78
N ALA A 843 -11.69 -20.09 -8.47
CA ALA A 843 -10.47 -20.62 -7.86
C ALA A 843 -10.42 -22.16 -7.82
N LYS A 844 -11.50 -22.86 -8.24
CA LYS A 844 -11.67 -24.32 -8.16
C LYS A 844 -11.58 -24.88 -6.73
N LEU A 845 -12.10 -24.14 -5.75
CA LEU A 845 -12.08 -24.49 -4.31
C LEU A 845 -13.45 -24.94 -3.76
N GLY A 846 -14.48 -25.01 -4.59
CA GLY A 846 -15.84 -25.42 -4.20
C GLY A 846 -16.85 -25.25 -5.34
N ASP A 847 -18.12 -25.60 -5.10
CA ASP A 847 -19.23 -25.48 -6.06
C ASP A 847 -19.63 -24.01 -6.35
N GLY A 848 -19.38 -23.13 -5.37
CA GLY A 848 -19.69 -21.70 -5.38
C GLY A 848 -21.14 -21.35 -5.09
N LEU A 849 -21.95 -22.26 -4.51
CA LEU A 849 -23.36 -22.00 -4.21
C LEU A 849 -23.55 -20.93 -3.13
N CYS A 850 -24.65 -20.18 -3.20
CA CYS A 850 -25.00 -19.16 -2.23
C CYS A 850 -25.43 -19.77 -0.89
N PRO A 851 -24.71 -19.50 0.23
CA PRO A 851 -25.03 -20.09 1.53
C PRO A 851 -26.43 -19.76 2.06
N LEU A 852 -27.02 -18.63 1.65
CA LEU A 852 -28.34 -18.19 2.10
C LEU A 852 -29.52 -18.92 1.43
N CYS A 853 -29.36 -19.40 0.19
CA CYS A 853 -30.46 -20.02 -0.57
C CYS A 853 -30.15 -21.43 -1.10
N ASN A 854 -28.87 -21.78 -1.24
CA ASN A 854 -28.34 -23.02 -1.80
C ASN A 854 -28.91 -23.40 -3.20
N ARG A 855 -29.26 -22.40 -4.02
CA ARG A 855 -29.87 -22.60 -5.36
C ARG A 855 -29.02 -22.10 -6.52
N GLU A 856 -28.34 -20.97 -6.37
CA GLU A 856 -27.57 -20.32 -7.43
C GLU A 856 -26.11 -20.08 -7.01
N VAL A 857 -25.25 -19.79 -7.99
CA VAL A 857 -23.85 -19.41 -7.74
C VAL A 857 -23.79 -18.02 -7.11
N GLU A 858 -23.04 -17.89 -6.02
CA GLU A 858 -22.99 -16.68 -5.21
C GLU A 858 -22.20 -15.56 -5.90
N SER A 859 -22.87 -14.74 -6.71
CA SER A 859 -22.37 -13.42 -7.09
C SER A 859 -22.60 -12.40 -5.95
N ALA A 860 -21.86 -11.29 -5.99
CA ALA A 860 -22.05 -10.20 -5.04
C ALA A 860 -23.45 -9.56 -5.14
N LEU A 861 -24.02 -9.52 -6.36
CA LEU A 861 -25.38 -9.04 -6.58
C LEU A 861 -26.41 -10.04 -6.02
N HIS A 862 -26.25 -11.33 -6.33
CA HIS A 862 -27.16 -12.38 -5.85
C HIS A 862 -27.25 -12.38 -4.32
N VAL A 863 -26.11 -12.47 -3.61
CA VAL A 863 -26.14 -12.57 -2.14
C VAL A 863 -26.73 -11.34 -1.45
N LEU A 864 -26.58 -10.15 -2.05
CA LEU A 864 -27.06 -8.89 -1.46
C LEU A 864 -28.49 -8.51 -1.87
N LYS A 865 -28.96 -8.95 -3.04
CA LYS A 865 -30.22 -8.51 -3.66
C LYS A 865 -31.10 -9.66 -4.11
N ASP A 866 -30.64 -10.45 -5.07
CA ASP A 866 -31.52 -11.38 -5.81
C ASP A 866 -31.82 -12.67 -5.05
N CYS A 867 -30.99 -13.02 -4.06
CA CYS A 867 -31.22 -14.12 -3.12
C CYS A 867 -32.56 -13.92 -2.40
N PRO A 868 -33.47 -14.92 -2.38
CA PRO A 868 -34.78 -14.78 -1.75
C PRO A 868 -34.73 -14.32 -0.28
N LYS A 869 -33.72 -14.72 0.49
CA LYS A 869 -33.54 -14.29 1.90
C LYS A 869 -33.11 -12.83 2.03
N SER A 870 -32.37 -12.31 1.06
CA SER A 870 -31.93 -10.91 1.05
C SER A 870 -33.02 -10.00 0.48
N LYS A 871 -33.75 -10.45 -0.55
CA LYS A 871 -34.89 -9.74 -1.14
C LYS A 871 -36.00 -9.48 -0.11
N THR A 872 -36.31 -10.43 0.77
CA THR A 872 -37.27 -10.21 1.87
C THR A 872 -36.81 -9.11 2.83
N VAL A 873 -35.52 -9.05 3.18
CA VAL A 873 -34.97 -8.00 4.04
C VAL A 873 -35.04 -6.62 3.35
N LEU A 874 -34.70 -6.54 2.06
CA LEU A 874 -34.79 -5.31 1.29
C LEU A 874 -36.25 -4.80 1.21
N ASN A 875 -37.20 -5.66 0.87
CA ASN A 875 -38.63 -5.31 0.83
C ASN A 875 -39.18 -4.81 2.18
N LEU A 876 -38.73 -5.39 3.30
CA LEU A 876 -39.17 -5.01 4.64
C LEU A 876 -38.44 -3.78 5.21
N SER A 877 -37.42 -3.25 4.54
CA SER A 877 -36.57 -2.17 5.04
C SER A 877 -37.11 -0.75 4.84
N GLY A 878 -38.19 -0.58 4.08
CA GLY A 878 -38.77 0.73 3.76
C GLY A 878 -38.02 1.53 2.67
N LEU A 879 -37.06 0.91 1.97
CA LEU A 879 -36.43 1.51 0.80
C LEU A 879 -37.43 1.66 -0.37
N PRO A 880 -37.28 2.68 -1.25
CA PRO A 880 -38.13 2.83 -2.43
C PRO A 880 -38.07 1.61 -3.34
N GLN A 881 -39.23 1.14 -3.81
CA GLN A 881 -39.34 -0.08 -4.61
C GLN A 881 -38.42 -0.09 -5.84
N ALA A 882 -38.24 1.07 -6.49
CA ALA A 882 -37.32 1.25 -7.62
C ALA A 882 -35.86 0.85 -7.30
N VAL A 883 -35.39 1.05 -6.06
CA VAL A 883 -34.04 0.65 -5.62
C VAL A 883 -33.96 -0.84 -5.35
N VAL A 884 -35.03 -1.45 -4.85
CA VAL A 884 -35.09 -2.88 -4.50
C VAL A 884 -35.27 -3.77 -5.75
N GLU A 885 -36.09 -3.33 -6.69
CA GLU A 885 -36.40 -4.05 -7.94
C GLU A 885 -35.45 -3.71 -9.10
N TRP A 886 -34.44 -2.87 -8.86
CA TRP A 886 -33.47 -2.42 -9.87
C TRP A 886 -32.92 -3.57 -10.74
N SER A 887 -33.09 -3.47 -12.05
CA SER A 887 -32.69 -4.47 -13.03
C SER A 887 -31.37 -4.11 -13.71
N GLY A 888 -30.28 -4.70 -13.24
CA GLY A 888 -28.96 -4.55 -13.85
C GLY A 888 -27.94 -5.53 -13.30
N ASP A 889 -26.70 -5.43 -13.81
CA ASP A 889 -25.71 -6.52 -13.83
C ASP A 889 -24.60 -6.44 -12.77
N SER A 890 -24.44 -5.30 -12.09
CA SER A 890 -23.26 -5.01 -11.27
C SER A 890 -23.56 -4.17 -10.04
N CYS A 891 -22.90 -4.50 -8.92
CA CYS A 891 -23.11 -3.82 -7.63
C CYS A 891 -22.81 -2.32 -7.69
N ILE A 892 -21.87 -1.90 -8.54
CA ILE A 892 -21.48 -0.51 -8.69
C ILE A 892 -22.55 0.34 -9.39
N ARG A 893 -23.23 -0.21 -10.41
CA ARG A 893 -24.36 0.46 -11.07
C ARG A 893 -25.55 0.54 -10.12
N TRP A 894 -25.79 -0.51 -9.32
CA TRP A 894 -26.83 -0.50 -8.29
C TRP A 894 -26.57 0.57 -7.21
N LEU A 895 -25.34 0.67 -6.70
CA LEU A 895 -24.93 1.73 -5.76
C LEU A 895 -25.10 3.13 -6.37
N SER A 896 -24.69 3.32 -7.62
CA SER A 896 -24.86 4.60 -8.33
C SER A 896 -26.34 4.98 -8.50
N PHE A 897 -27.19 4.03 -8.87
CA PHE A 897 -28.64 4.23 -9.01
C PHE A 897 -29.31 4.53 -7.67
N ALA A 898 -28.98 3.75 -6.63
CA ALA A 898 -29.45 4.00 -5.28
C ALA A 898 -29.05 5.39 -4.80
N ARG A 899 -27.82 5.86 -5.10
CA ARG A 899 -27.38 7.21 -4.74
C ARG A 899 -28.12 8.32 -5.48
N SER A 900 -28.54 8.11 -6.73
CA SER A 900 -29.34 9.08 -7.48
C SER A 900 -30.80 9.16 -7.03
N VAL A 901 -31.35 8.10 -6.41
CA VAL A 901 -32.73 8.05 -5.92
C VAL A 901 -32.84 8.40 -4.43
N LEU A 902 -31.83 8.06 -3.63
CA LEU A 902 -31.84 8.25 -2.18
C LEU A 902 -31.17 9.58 -1.78
N LEU A 903 -31.81 10.30 -0.86
CA LEU A 903 -31.17 11.34 -0.05
C LEU A 903 -30.01 10.74 0.76
N SER A 904 -29.06 11.58 1.19
CA SER A 904 -27.83 11.11 1.86
C SER A 904 -28.10 10.18 3.04
N GLU A 905 -29.08 10.48 3.89
CA GLU A 905 -29.43 9.62 5.04
C GLU A 905 -30.04 8.26 4.62
N GLY A 906 -30.80 8.25 3.51
CA GLY A 906 -31.32 7.01 2.93
C GLY A 906 -30.21 6.16 2.29
N PHE A 907 -29.21 6.81 1.68
CA PHE A 907 -28.03 6.14 1.14
C PHE A 907 -27.13 5.56 2.26
N ASP A 908 -27.02 6.26 3.38
CA ASP A 908 -26.36 5.76 4.59
C ASP A 908 -27.06 4.49 5.13
N LEU A 909 -28.39 4.52 5.24
CA LEU A 909 -29.21 3.37 5.64
C LEU A 909 -29.08 2.20 4.66
N PHE A 910 -29.07 2.48 3.36
CA PHE A 910 -28.85 1.47 2.33
C PHE A 910 -27.49 0.78 2.48
N LEU A 911 -26.39 1.53 2.65
CA LEU A 911 -25.06 0.95 2.87
C LEU A 911 -24.99 0.11 4.16
N ALA A 912 -25.61 0.56 5.25
CA ALA A 912 -25.67 -0.20 6.51
C ALA A 912 -26.49 -1.51 6.36
N LEU A 913 -27.58 -1.47 5.60
CA LEU A 913 -28.41 -2.64 5.32
C LEU A 913 -27.66 -3.69 4.49
N LEU A 914 -26.97 -3.28 3.42
CA LEU A 914 -26.14 -4.19 2.60
C LEU A 914 -25.03 -4.84 3.43
N TRP A 915 -24.40 -4.09 4.33
CA TRP A 915 -23.39 -4.61 5.26
C TRP A 915 -23.95 -5.65 6.22
N ASN A 916 -25.15 -5.43 6.77
CA ASN A 916 -25.77 -6.40 7.67
C ASN A 916 -26.32 -7.64 6.95
N ILE A 917 -26.77 -7.52 5.68
CA ILE A 917 -27.08 -8.68 4.82
C ILE A 917 -25.81 -9.51 4.56
N TRP A 918 -24.68 -8.86 4.25
CA TRP A 918 -23.39 -9.55 4.09
C TRP A 918 -22.94 -10.24 5.38
N ASN A 919 -23.09 -9.60 6.54
CA ASN A 919 -22.78 -10.21 7.83
C ASN A 919 -23.70 -11.38 8.19
N ARG A 920 -25.00 -11.31 7.87
CA ARG A 920 -25.93 -12.43 8.03
C ARG A 920 -25.42 -13.67 7.31
N ARG A 921 -24.96 -13.52 6.07
CA ARG A 921 -24.34 -14.60 5.29
C ARG A 921 -23.06 -15.11 5.95
N ASN A 922 -22.18 -14.23 6.44
CA ASN A 922 -20.93 -14.65 7.07
C ASN A 922 -21.15 -15.40 8.39
N LYS A 923 -22.10 -14.96 9.22
CA LYS A 923 -22.53 -15.70 10.43
C LYS A 923 -23.09 -17.08 10.10
N LEU A 924 -23.91 -17.20 9.05
CA LEU A 924 -24.38 -18.52 8.62
C LEU A 924 -23.22 -19.44 8.20
N VAL A 925 -22.20 -18.89 7.52
CA VAL A 925 -21.03 -19.64 7.03
C VAL A 925 -20.04 -20.02 8.15
N HIS A 926 -19.86 -19.17 9.16
CA HIS A 926 -18.85 -19.36 10.21
C HIS A 926 -19.42 -19.87 11.54
N ASP A 927 -20.62 -19.42 11.92
CA ASP A 927 -21.24 -19.65 13.23
C ASP A 927 -22.49 -20.54 13.14
N GLY A 928 -23.02 -20.79 11.93
CA GLY A 928 -24.25 -21.55 11.69
C GLY A 928 -25.56 -20.79 12.02
N ASP A 929 -25.48 -19.53 12.45
CA ASP A 929 -26.63 -18.73 12.89
C ASP A 929 -27.27 -17.94 11.73
N LEU A 930 -28.56 -18.20 11.47
CA LEU A 930 -29.38 -17.45 10.52
C LEU A 930 -30.25 -16.41 11.25
N GLN A 931 -29.70 -15.22 11.44
CA GLN A 931 -30.43 -14.08 12.01
C GLN A 931 -31.74 -13.81 11.26
N SER A 932 -32.77 -13.33 11.98
CA SER A 932 -34.09 -13.05 11.41
C SER A 932 -34.13 -11.74 10.62
N ASP A 933 -35.09 -11.62 9.69
CA ASP A 933 -35.18 -10.45 8.79
C ASP A 933 -35.40 -9.14 9.57
N ARG A 934 -36.18 -9.18 10.65
CA ARG A 934 -36.42 -8.02 11.54
C ARG A 934 -35.17 -7.58 12.29
N GLU A 935 -34.35 -8.52 12.76
CA GLU A 935 -33.08 -8.21 13.45
C GLU A 935 -32.10 -7.47 12.52
N ILE A 936 -32.04 -7.85 11.23
CA ILE A 936 -31.17 -7.17 10.25
C ILE A 936 -31.58 -5.71 10.03
N ILE A 937 -32.87 -5.43 9.95
CA ILE A 937 -33.39 -4.07 9.75
C ILE A 937 -33.14 -3.21 11.00
N VAL A 938 -33.48 -3.71 12.19
CA VAL A 938 -33.26 -3.00 13.46
C VAL A 938 -31.76 -2.72 13.69
N ASN A 939 -30.89 -3.71 13.44
CA ASN A 939 -29.44 -3.53 13.57
C ASN A 939 -28.87 -2.51 12.57
N SER A 940 -29.51 -2.33 11.40
CA SER A 940 -29.08 -1.35 10.40
C SER A 940 -29.44 0.08 10.82
N SER A 941 -30.63 0.26 11.41
CA SER A 941 -31.07 1.55 11.94
C SER A 941 -30.29 1.97 13.20
N ASN A 942 -30.12 1.05 14.16
CA ASN A 942 -29.38 1.32 15.40
C ASN A 942 -27.95 1.74 15.11
N LEU A 943 -27.26 1.04 14.20
CA LEU A 943 -25.86 1.30 13.87
C LEU A 943 -25.61 2.67 13.21
N ILE A 944 -26.65 3.33 12.68
CA ILE A 944 -26.61 4.73 12.23
C ILE A 944 -26.92 5.69 13.37
N GLY A 945 -27.88 5.36 14.24
CA GLY A 945 -28.17 6.11 15.46
C GLY A 945 -26.94 6.23 16.36
N ASP A 946 -26.33 5.09 16.69
CA ASP A 946 -25.13 5.00 17.52
C ASP A 946 -23.98 5.82 16.91
N TYR A 947 -23.79 5.73 15.58
CA TYR A 947 -22.77 6.53 14.89
C TYR A 947 -23.07 8.03 14.99
N LYS A 948 -24.30 8.48 14.71
CA LYS A 948 -24.72 9.89 14.84
C LYS A 948 -24.52 10.43 16.27
N ILE A 949 -24.82 9.64 17.30
CA ILE A 949 -24.61 10.00 18.71
C ILE A 949 -23.10 10.16 19.01
N THR A 950 -22.25 9.33 18.41
CA THR A 950 -20.80 9.34 18.68
C THR A 950 -20.08 10.58 18.10
N ILE A 951 -20.64 11.25 17.08
CA ILE A 951 -20.03 12.43 16.44
C ILE A 951 -20.49 13.77 17.03
N ASN A 952 -21.52 13.79 17.87
CA ASN A 952 -22.03 15.01 18.52
C ASN A 952 -21.81 14.98 20.03
N PRO A 953 -20.60 15.30 20.53
CA PRO A 953 -20.45 15.78 21.90
C PRO A 953 -21.03 17.20 22.04
N ILE A 954 -21.23 17.60 23.30
CA ILE A 954 -21.91 18.84 23.72
C ILE A 954 -21.22 20.11 23.17
N GLY A 955 -22.01 21.16 22.94
CA GLY A 955 -21.65 22.33 22.15
C GLY A 955 -20.39 23.09 22.61
N GLY A 956 -19.61 23.51 21.61
CA GLY A 956 -18.50 24.43 21.74
C GLY A 956 -18.06 24.89 20.35
N SER A 957 -18.33 26.15 20.01
CA SER A 957 -17.90 26.77 18.77
C SER A 957 -16.38 26.89 18.74
N CYS A 958 -15.72 26.28 17.75
CA CYS A 958 -14.27 26.34 17.59
C CYS A 958 -13.92 27.20 16.38
N GLU A 959 -13.23 28.31 16.62
CA GLU A 959 -12.79 29.25 15.57
C GLU A 959 -11.65 28.65 14.74
N VAL A 960 -11.73 28.82 13.42
CA VAL A 960 -10.73 28.28 12.48
C VAL A 960 -9.58 29.26 12.30
N LEU A 961 -8.47 29.03 13.00
CA LEU A 961 -7.20 29.74 12.77
C LEU A 961 -6.68 29.45 11.35
N GLN A 962 -6.47 30.44 10.51
CA GLN A 962 -5.55 31.56 10.76
C GLN A 962 -4.35 31.52 9.77
N ILE A 963 -4.09 30.38 9.10
CA ILE A 963 -2.84 30.16 8.34
C ILE A 963 -2.62 31.19 7.22
N THR A 964 -1.44 31.80 7.24
CA THR A 964 -1.07 33.03 6.52
C THR A 964 -0.60 32.77 5.08
N ARG A 965 -1.51 32.98 4.12
CA ARG A 965 -1.23 33.50 2.77
C ARG A 965 -2.15 34.68 2.59
N SER A 966 -1.64 35.89 2.26
CA SER A 966 -2.35 37.19 2.34
C SER A 966 -3.87 37.05 2.30
N ARG A 967 -4.50 36.93 3.48
CA ARG A 967 -5.91 36.55 3.58
C ARG A 967 -6.85 37.72 3.26
N ASN A 968 -6.26 38.90 3.22
CA ASN A 968 -6.91 40.16 2.92
C ASN A 968 -6.51 40.61 1.51
N TRP A 969 -7.48 41.17 0.81
CA TRP A 969 -7.29 41.92 -0.42
C TRP A 969 -6.28 43.07 -0.23
N SER A 970 -5.36 43.23 -1.17
CA SER A 970 -4.34 44.29 -1.15
C SER A 970 -4.68 45.39 -2.16
N LYS A 971 -4.48 46.65 -1.74
CA LYS A 971 -4.67 47.83 -2.60
C LYS A 971 -3.73 47.76 -3.81
N PRO A 972 -4.17 48.19 -5.02
CA PRO A 972 -3.29 48.32 -6.18
C PRO A 972 -2.24 49.42 -5.98
N ASN A 973 -1.26 49.47 -6.88
CA ASN A 973 -0.26 50.53 -6.89
C ASN A 973 -0.89 51.88 -7.27
N ARG A 974 -0.16 52.98 -7.06
CA ARG A 974 -0.55 54.26 -7.67
C ARG A 974 -0.63 54.09 -9.20
N ASP A 975 -1.64 54.70 -9.78
CA ASP A 975 -1.99 54.65 -11.21
C ASP A 975 -2.54 53.30 -11.73
N GLU A 976 -2.90 52.36 -10.86
CA GLU A 976 -3.44 51.03 -11.20
C GLU A 976 -4.84 50.81 -10.58
N VAL A 977 -5.80 50.30 -11.37
CA VAL A 977 -7.16 49.95 -10.90
C VAL A 977 -7.25 48.45 -10.63
N LYS A 978 -7.88 48.03 -9.53
CA LYS A 978 -8.06 46.61 -9.19
C LYS A 978 -9.52 46.21 -9.22
N ILE A 979 -9.83 45.21 -10.03
CA ILE A 979 -11.18 44.73 -10.34
C ILE A 979 -11.32 43.30 -9.84
N ASN A 980 -12.26 43.06 -8.93
CA ASN A 980 -12.57 41.72 -8.42
C ASN A 980 -13.84 41.19 -9.09
N VAL A 981 -13.83 39.92 -9.49
CA VAL A 981 -14.91 39.28 -10.27
C VAL A 981 -15.28 37.92 -9.67
N ASP A 982 -16.58 37.58 -9.62
CA ASP A 982 -17.08 36.32 -9.02
C ASP A 982 -18.41 35.84 -9.62
N GLY A 983 -18.56 34.52 -9.79
CA GLY A 983 -19.77 33.88 -10.32
C GLY A 983 -20.63 33.18 -9.25
N ALA A 984 -21.96 33.34 -9.35
CA ALA A 984 -22.93 32.59 -8.56
C ALA A 984 -23.87 31.79 -9.47
N PHE A 985 -24.04 30.49 -9.20
CA PHE A 985 -24.91 29.61 -10.00
C PHE A 985 -25.86 28.78 -9.14
N CYS A 986 -27.16 28.89 -9.40
CA CYS A 986 -28.20 28.11 -8.73
C CYS A 986 -28.56 26.84 -9.52
N LYS A 987 -28.14 25.67 -9.02
CA LYS A 987 -28.37 24.38 -9.70
C LYS A 987 -29.85 23.99 -9.86
N SER A 988 -30.74 24.46 -8.98
CA SER A 988 -32.17 24.13 -9.00
C SER A 988 -32.97 24.99 -9.98
N SER A 989 -32.67 26.29 -10.10
CA SER A 989 -33.34 27.20 -11.04
C SER A 989 -32.60 27.38 -12.37
N ARG A 990 -31.36 26.88 -12.48
CA ARG A 990 -30.42 27.12 -13.59
C ARG A 990 -30.10 28.59 -13.87
N ILE A 991 -30.37 29.48 -12.92
CA ILE A 991 -30.01 30.90 -13.03
C ILE A 991 -28.56 31.09 -12.58
N ALA A 992 -27.78 31.81 -13.40
CA ALA A 992 -26.46 32.32 -13.04
C ALA A 992 -26.54 33.83 -12.77
N ALA A 993 -25.61 34.35 -11.99
CA ALA A 993 -25.41 35.77 -11.72
C ALA A 993 -23.93 36.05 -11.50
N PHE A 994 -23.51 37.31 -11.65
CA PHE A 994 -22.12 37.73 -11.44
C PHE A 994 -22.03 39.03 -10.64
N GLY A 995 -20.90 39.18 -9.96
CA GLY A 995 -20.49 40.41 -9.28
C GLY A 995 -19.14 40.89 -9.80
N VAL A 996 -19.03 42.18 -10.08
CA VAL A 996 -17.77 42.89 -10.39
C VAL A 996 -17.64 44.09 -9.47
N VAL A 997 -16.46 44.37 -8.95
CA VAL A 997 -16.17 45.62 -8.21
C VAL A 997 -14.76 46.13 -8.51
N ALA A 998 -14.66 47.38 -8.93
CA ALA A 998 -13.41 48.09 -9.22
C ALA A 998 -13.05 49.04 -8.06
N ARG A 999 -11.77 49.05 -7.69
CA ARG A 999 -11.22 49.83 -6.57
C ARG A 999 -9.89 50.49 -6.92
N ASP A 1000 -9.66 51.67 -6.36
CA ASP A 1000 -8.47 52.50 -6.57
C ASP A 1000 -7.32 52.15 -5.60
N ALA A 1001 -6.20 52.87 -5.73
CA ALA A 1001 -5.03 52.75 -4.85
C ALA A 1001 -5.29 53.11 -3.37
N HIS A 1002 -6.35 53.86 -3.07
CA HIS A 1002 -6.79 54.14 -1.70
C HIS A 1002 -7.72 53.04 -1.16
N GLY A 1003 -8.22 52.15 -2.01
CA GLY A 1003 -9.18 51.10 -1.69
C GLY A 1003 -10.64 51.55 -1.76
N MET A 1004 -10.90 52.74 -2.30
CA MET A 1004 -12.24 53.27 -2.55
C MET A 1004 -12.84 52.58 -3.77
N VAL A 1005 -14.15 52.32 -3.73
CA VAL A 1005 -14.88 51.76 -4.87
C VAL A 1005 -15.00 52.84 -5.96
N LEU A 1006 -14.56 52.50 -7.17
CA LEU A 1006 -14.72 53.32 -8.38
C LEU A 1006 -16.03 52.96 -9.11
N GLY A 1007 -16.47 51.71 -8.97
CA GLY A 1007 -17.78 51.25 -9.41
C GLY A 1007 -17.89 49.73 -9.40
N GLY A 1008 -19.07 49.20 -9.71
CA GLY A 1008 -19.32 47.76 -9.77
C GLY A 1008 -20.58 47.37 -10.54
N LEU A 1009 -20.68 46.09 -10.84
CA LEU A 1009 -21.77 45.46 -11.58
C LEU A 1009 -22.32 44.28 -10.77
N ALA A 1010 -23.64 44.13 -10.74
CA ALA A 1010 -24.34 43.00 -10.14
C ALA A 1010 -25.53 42.61 -11.04
N ARG A 1011 -25.38 41.53 -11.83
CA ARG A 1011 -26.36 41.18 -12.89
C ARG A 1011 -26.63 39.68 -12.98
N LYS A 1012 -27.84 39.31 -13.39
CA LYS A 1012 -28.23 37.93 -13.76
C LYS A 1012 -27.80 37.61 -15.19
N ILE A 1013 -27.45 36.36 -15.42
CA ILE A 1013 -27.04 35.82 -16.72
C ILE A 1013 -28.13 34.86 -17.23
N VAL A 1014 -28.52 35.05 -18.49
CA VAL A 1014 -29.48 34.24 -19.24
C VAL A 1014 -28.89 34.07 -20.65
N PRO A 1015 -28.80 32.87 -21.26
CA PRO A 1015 -29.41 31.56 -20.92
C PRO A 1015 -28.54 30.74 -19.92
N PRO A 1016 -28.80 29.45 -19.62
CA PRO A 1016 -28.21 28.82 -18.43
C PRO A 1016 -26.77 28.33 -18.63
N PHE A 1017 -25.91 28.63 -17.66
CA PHE A 1017 -24.50 28.24 -17.63
C PHE A 1017 -24.24 27.10 -16.63
N THR A 1018 -23.07 26.46 -16.70
CA THR A 1018 -22.51 25.65 -15.62
C THR A 1018 -21.74 26.55 -14.66
N THR A 1019 -21.35 26.08 -13.47
CA THR A 1019 -20.45 26.86 -12.60
C THR A 1019 -19.18 27.28 -13.34
N GLU A 1020 -18.49 26.35 -14.01
CA GLU A 1020 -17.21 26.66 -14.67
C GLU A 1020 -17.36 27.56 -15.91
N SER A 1021 -18.48 27.46 -16.64
CA SER A 1021 -18.78 28.40 -17.74
C SER A 1021 -19.38 29.74 -17.28
N THR A 1022 -19.94 29.81 -16.07
CA THR A 1022 -20.30 31.07 -15.41
C THR A 1022 -19.03 31.85 -15.09
N GLU A 1023 -18.07 31.24 -14.38
CA GLU A 1023 -16.77 31.87 -14.07
C GLU A 1023 -16.06 32.37 -15.35
N ALA A 1024 -16.05 31.55 -16.41
CA ALA A 1024 -15.44 31.93 -17.68
C ALA A 1024 -16.03 33.22 -18.27
N LEU A 1025 -17.35 33.40 -18.20
CA LEU A 1025 -18.04 34.60 -18.68
C LEU A 1025 -17.84 35.79 -17.74
N VAL A 1026 -17.81 35.56 -16.42
CA VAL A 1026 -17.58 36.61 -15.41
C VAL A 1026 -16.22 37.30 -15.61
N PHE A 1027 -15.17 36.55 -15.95
CA PHE A 1027 -13.87 37.14 -16.33
C PHE A 1027 -13.98 37.99 -17.61
N THR A 1028 -14.74 37.57 -18.63
CA THR A 1028 -14.96 38.36 -19.86
C THR A 1028 -15.68 39.68 -19.55
N GLU A 1029 -16.73 39.68 -18.73
CA GLU A 1029 -17.45 40.89 -18.34
C GLU A 1029 -16.60 41.83 -17.48
N GLY A 1030 -15.72 41.29 -16.61
CA GLY A 1030 -14.75 42.10 -15.88
C GLY A 1030 -13.73 42.82 -16.78
N ILE A 1031 -13.27 42.15 -17.85
CA ILE A 1031 -12.39 42.76 -18.86
C ILE A 1031 -13.15 43.83 -19.66
N ARG A 1032 -14.40 43.57 -20.04
CA ARG A 1032 -15.24 44.54 -20.75
C ARG A 1032 -15.51 45.77 -19.89
N PHE A 1033 -15.84 45.60 -18.60
CA PHE A 1033 -16.05 46.70 -17.65
C PHE A 1033 -14.80 47.58 -17.48
N ALA A 1034 -13.60 47.00 -17.48
CA ALA A 1034 -12.35 47.76 -17.49
C ALA A 1034 -12.19 48.62 -18.76
N SER A 1035 -12.48 48.02 -19.92
CA SER A 1035 -12.40 48.66 -21.24
C SER A 1035 -13.38 49.83 -21.37
N GLU A 1036 -14.65 49.62 -20.99
CA GLU A 1036 -15.73 50.61 -21.09
C GLU A 1036 -15.49 51.85 -20.22
N ASN A 1037 -14.80 51.69 -19.08
CA ASN A 1037 -14.42 52.79 -18.18
C ASN A 1037 -13.03 53.39 -18.48
N GLY A 1038 -12.36 52.95 -19.55
CA GLY A 1038 -11.04 53.46 -19.95
C GLY A 1038 -9.89 53.10 -19.01
N TRP A 1039 -10.05 52.09 -18.14
CA TRP A 1039 -9.04 51.67 -17.16
C TRP A 1039 -7.99 50.76 -17.81
N ASN A 1040 -7.16 51.37 -18.67
CA ASN A 1040 -6.13 50.67 -19.45
C ASN A 1040 -5.06 49.99 -18.59
N ASN A 1041 -4.76 50.51 -17.40
CA ASN A 1041 -3.84 49.91 -16.43
C ASN A 1041 -4.63 49.28 -15.26
N ALA A 1042 -5.07 48.03 -15.44
CA ALA A 1042 -5.91 47.35 -14.48
C ALA A 1042 -5.47 45.89 -14.18
N ILE A 1043 -5.71 45.47 -12.94
CA ILE A 1043 -5.59 44.10 -12.46
C ILE A 1043 -7.00 43.52 -12.32
N ILE A 1044 -7.28 42.38 -12.96
CA ILE A 1044 -8.49 41.58 -12.75
C ILE A 1044 -8.15 40.36 -11.87
N GLU A 1045 -8.91 40.18 -10.80
CA GLU A 1045 -8.72 39.14 -9.79
C GLU A 1045 -10.01 38.34 -9.59
N GLY A 1046 -9.92 37.01 -9.55
CA GLY A 1046 -11.04 36.13 -9.16
C GLY A 1046 -10.56 34.79 -8.59
N ASP A 1047 -11.48 34.00 -8.01
CA ASP A 1047 -11.12 32.76 -7.30
C ASP A 1047 -11.18 31.47 -8.15
N ALA A 1048 -11.57 31.57 -9.42
CA ALA A 1048 -11.60 30.46 -10.37
C ALA A 1048 -10.21 30.18 -11.00
N ILE A 1049 -9.33 29.49 -10.24
CA ILE A 1049 -7.95 29.19 -10.65
C ILE A 1049 -7.83 28.48 -12.02
N SER A 1050 -8.80 27.64 -12.41
CA SER A 1050 -8.80 26.97 -13.73
C SER A 1050 -9.02 27.93 -14.90
N ILE A 1051 -9.77 29.01 -14.69
CA ILE A 1051 -10.07 30.03 -15.69
C ILE A 1051 -8.87 30.96 -15.87
N VAL A 1052 -8.30 31.46 -14.76
CA VAL A 1052 -7.08 32.30 -14.78
C VAL A 1052 -5.96 31.59 -15.53
N TYR A 1053 -5.67 30.33 -15.19
CA TYR A 1053 -4.64 29.54 -15.87
C TYR A 1053 -4.90 29.35 -17.38
N ARG A 1054 -6.16 29.18 -17.79
CA ARG A 1054 -6.55 29.04 -19.22
C ARG A 1054 -6.44 30.36 -19.98
N LEU A 1055 -6.72 31.50 -19.36
CA LEU A 1055 -6.52 32.83 -19.95
C LEU A 1055 -5.03 33.16 -20.12
N SER A 1056 -4.19 32.77 -19.16
CA SER A 1056 -2.73 32.97 -19.22
C SER A 1056 -2.01 32.08 -20.25
N ASN A 1057 -2.67 31.09 -20.86
CA ASN A 1057 -2.06 30.12 -21.77
C ASN A 1057 -2.43 30.41 -23.23
N GLN A 1058 -1.43 30.63 -24.09
CA GLN A 1058 -1.62 31.00 -25.51
C GLN A 1058 -2.01 29.81 -26.42
N SER A 1059 -2.06 28.59 -25.90
CA SER A 1059 -2.46 27.39 -26.66
C SER A 1059 -3.96 27.41 -27.02
N GLN A 1060 -4.29 27.03 -28.25
CA GLN A 1060 -5.66 26.98 -28.76
C GLN A 1060 -6.52 25.98 -27.94
N ASP A 1061 -7.53 26.50 -27.23
CA ASP A 1061 -8.42 25.72 -26.37
C ASP A 1061 -9.70 25.35 -27.12
N PHE A 1062 -9.88 24.07 -27.44
CA PHE A 1062 -11.05 23.58 -28.18
C PHE A 1062 -12.21 23.09 -27.30
N SER A 1063 -12.16 23.29 -25.98
CA SER A 1063 -13.27 22.94 -25.08
C SER A 1063 -14.44 23.94 -25.16
N THR A 1064 -15.60 23.56 -24.62
CA THR A 1064 -16.80 24.41 -24.52
C THR A 1064 -16.52 25.72 -23.77
N ILE A 1065 -15.69 25.66 -22.73
CA ILE A 1065 -15.22 26.84 -21.97
C ILE A 1065 -14.27 27.70 -22.82
N GLY A 1066 -13.44 27.07 -23.65
CA GLY A 1066 -12.54 27.75 -24.59
C GLY A 1066 -13.25 28.71 -25.54
N LEU A 1067 -14.49 28.41 -25.94
CA LEU A 1067 -15.31 29.32 -26.77
C LEU A 1067 -15.59 30.65 -26.05
N LEU A 1068 -15.96 30.60 -24.76
CA LEU A 1068 -16.25 31.79 -23.94
C LEU A 1068 -14.98 32.60 -23.63
N LEU A 1069 -13.85 31.91 -23.41
CA LEU A 1069 -12.57 32.55 -23.12
C LEU A 1069 -11.90 33.20 -24.34
N ASN A 1070 -12.32 32.87 -25.57
CA ASN A 1070 -11.72 33.46 -26.77
C ASN A 1070 -12.07 34.95 -26.92
N GLU A 1071 -13.25 35.40 -26.45
CA GLU A 1071 -13.57 36.83 -26.42
C GLU A 1071 -12.72 37.57 -25.39
N ALA A 1072 -12.58 37.03 -24.17
CA ALA A 1072 -11.67 37.56 -23.15
C ALA A 1072 -10.22 37.66 -23.66
N ARG A 1073 -9.72 36.62 -24.35
CA ARG A 1073 -8.37 36.65 -24.97
C ARG A 1073 -8.23 37.73 -26.04
N ARG A 1074 -9.27 37.97 -26.86
CA ARG A 1074 -9.26 39.08 -27.83
C ARG A 1074 -9.18 40.43 -27.11
N LEU A 1075 -10.04 40.67 -26.13
CA LEU A 1075 -10.06 41.92 -25.36
C LEU A 1075 -8.73 42.16 -24.61
N LEU A 1076 -8.10 41.10 -24.07
CA LEU A 1076 -6.75 41.18 -23.47
C LEU A 1076 -5.63 41.43 -24.48
N THR A 1077 -5.82 41.06 -25.75
CA THR A 1077 -4.89 41.37 -26.85
C THR A 1077 -5.01 42.83 -27.26
N ASP A 1078 -6.24 43.36 -27.23
CA ASP A 1078 -6.55 44.78 -27.50
C ASP A 1078 -6.13 45.71 -26.34
N LEU A 1079 -5.95 45.17 -25.11
CA LEU A 1079 -5.57 45.91 -23.89
C LEU A 1079 -4.32 45.32 -23.20
N PRO A 1080 -3.10 45.49 -23.76
CA PRO A 1080 -1.89 44.79 -23.33
C PRO A 1080 -1.34 45.19 -21.95
N SER A 1081 -1.85 46.25 -21.33
CA SER A 1081 -1.48 46.66 -19.95
C SER A 1081 -2.34 46.00 -18.87
N LEU A 1082 -3.39 45.29 -19.26
CA LEU A 1082 -4.35 44.65 -18.35
C LEU A 1082 -3.88 43.24 -17.97
N LYS A 1083 -3.96 42.89 -16.68
CA LYS A 1083 -3.42 41.62 -16.15
C LYS A 1083 -4.48 40.82 -15.39
N VAL A 1084 -4.46 39.50 -15.52
CA VAL A 1084 -5.42 38.59 -14.86
C VAL A 1084 -4.70 37.71 -13.82
N PHE A 1085 -5.22 37.66 -12.60
CA PHE A 1085 -4.65 36.90 -11.49
C PHE A 1085 -5.69 36.09 -10.70
N TYR A 1086 -5.20 35.08 -10.00
CA TYR A 1086 -5.97 34.27 -9.05
C TYR A 1086 -5.85 34.83 -7.63
N VAL A 1087 -6.96 34.90 -6.91
CA VAL A 1087 -7.02 35.27 -5.49
C VAL A 1087 -7.82 34.25 -4.66
N SER A 1088 -7.64 34.25 -3.34
CA SER A 1088 -8.48 33.43 -2.46
C SER A 1088 -9.90 33.97 -2.39
N ARG A 1089 -10.88 33.09 -2.13
CA ARG A 1089 -12.28 33.47 -1.91
C ARG A 1089 -12.47 34.45 -0.74
N ASP A 1090 -11.63 34.34 0.29
CA ASP A 1090 -11.57 35.30 1.42
C ASP A 1090 -11.24 36.72 0.91
N ALA A 1091 -10.29 36.86 -0.02
CA ALA A 1091 -9.93 38.15 -0.64
C ALA A 1091 -10.95 38.61 -1.70
N ASN A 1092 -11.66 37.68 -2.35
CA ASN A 1092 -12.69 37.97 -3.37
C ASN A 1092 -14.09 38.28 -2.79
N ARG A 1093 -14.24 38.30 -1.45
CA ARG A 1093 -15.53 38.29 -0.73
C ARG A 1093 -16.54 39.36 -1.18
N VAL A 1094 -16.10 40.55 -1.61
CA VAL A 1094 -16.99 41.62 -2.08
C VAL A 1094 -17.68 41.25 -3.40
N ALA A 1095 -16.92 40.79 -4.39
CA ALA A 1095 -17.47 40.30 -5.66
C ALA A 1095 -18.38 39.08 -5.42
N HIS A 1096 -17.99 38.17 -4.53
CA HIS A 1096 -18.80 37.02 -4.14
C HIS A 1096 -20.15 37.40 -3.51
N THR A 1097 -20.15 38.43 -2.66
CA THR A 1097 -21.38 38.93 -2.02
C THR A 1097 -22.29 39.61 -3.04
N LEU A 1098 -21.73 40.37 -3.99
CA LEU A 1098 -22.48 40.94 -5.11
C LEU A 1098 -23.09 39.87 -6.02
N ALA A 1099 -22.35 38.81 -6.35
CA ALA A 1099 -22.84 37.70 -7.17
C ALA A 1099 -24.01 36.95 -6.49
N GLN A 1100 -23.92 36.68 -5.18
CA GLN A 1100 -25.03 36.09 -4.41
C GLN A 1100 -26.23 37.05 -4.30
N TRP A 1101 -25.99 38.33 -4.05
CA TRP A 1101 -27.03 39.35 -3.98
C TRP A 1101 -27.80 39.47 -5.32
N ALA A 1102 -27.08 39.44 -6.44
CA ALA A 1102 -27.66 39.45 -7.79
C ALA A 1102 -28.46 38.17 -8.08
N LEU A 1103 -28.09 37.02 -7.52
CA LEU A 1103 -28.84 35.78 -7.64
C LEU A 1103 -30.21 35.88 -6.94
N SER A 1104 -30.25 36.48 -5.76
CA SER A 1104 -31.45 36.63 -4.92
C SER A 1104 -32.40 37.76 -5.35
N ASN A 1105 -31.90 38.83 -5.99
CA ASN A 1105 -32.71 39.99 -6.37
C ASN A 1105 -33.09 40.00 -7.87
N HIS A 1106 -34.12 40.75 -8.25
CA HIS A 1106 -34.63 40.75 -9.63
C HIS A 1106 -34.07 41.83 -10.55
N ASN A 1107 -33.52 42.93 -10.01
CA ASN A 1107 -33.05 44.06 -10.79
C ASN A 1107 -31.50 44.04 -10.90
N PRO A 1108 -30.93 44.28 -12.10
CA PRO A 1108 -29.49 44.53 -12.23
C PRO A 1108 -29.12 45.84 -11.54
N VAL A 1109 -27.94 45.91 -10.95
CA VAL A 1109 -27.40 47.14 -10.37
C VAL A 1109 -26.00 47.38 -10.90
N ASP A 1110 -25.84 48.54 -11.55
CA ASP A 1110 -24.55 49.13 -11.88
C ASP A 1110 -24.41 50.36 -10.99
N PHE A 1111 -23.29 50.50 -10.28
CA PHE A 1111 -23.11 51.56 -9.29
C PHE A 1111 -21.73 52.19 -9.39
N PHE A 1112 -21.66 53.50 -9.18
CA PHE A 1112 -20.42 54.30 -9.18
C PHE A 1112 -20.27 55.17 -7.93
N LEU A 1113 -21.38 55.47 -7.23
CA LEU A 1113 -21.42 56.33 -6.03
C LEU A 1113 -22.35 55.75 -4.95
N ASP A 1114 -23.52 55.25 -5.33
CA ASP A 1114 -24.47 54.61 -4.40
C ASP A 1114 -24.20 53.09 -4.28
N GLU A 1115 -23.33 52.72 -3.33
CA GLU A 1115 -23.00 51.31 -3.04
C GLU A 1115 -24.22 50.52 -2.50
N PRO A 1116 -24.52 49.31 -3.00
CA PRO A 1116 -25.55 48.44 -2.44
C PRO A 1116 -25.35 48.15 -0.94
N GLU A 1117 -26.43 48.08 -0.16
CA GLU A 1117 -26.38 47.88 1.31
C GLU A 1117 -25.54 46.66 1.74
N CYS A 1118 -25.46 45.63 0.90
CA CYS A 1118 -24.65 44.43 1.15
C CYS A 1118 -23.13 44.70 1.23
N ILE A 1119 -22.65 45.86 0.78
CA ILE A 1119 -21.26 46.32 0.92
C ILE A 1119 -21.04 47.10 2.23
N ASN A 1120 -22.05 47.83 2.72
CA ASN A 1120 -21.89 48.80 3.82
C ASN A 1120 -21.79 48.20 5.24
N SER A 1121 -22.11 46.91 5.42
CA SER A 1121 -22.11 46.24 6.73
C SER A 1121 -20.73 46.04 7.42
N GLY A 1122 -19.65 46.58 6.84
CA GLY A 1122 -18.27 46.44 7.34
C GLY A 1122 -17.71 47.62 8.17
N LYS A 1123 -18.46 48.71 8.39
CA LYS A 1123 -17.95 49.96 8.98
C LYS A 1123 -18.50 50.30 10.39
N SER A 1124 -18.47 49.36 11.33
CA SER A 1124 -18.64 49.68 12.76
C SER A 1124 -17.98 48.61 13.64
N GLY A 1125 -17.02 49.02 14.48
CA GLY A 1125 -16.26 48.10 15.34
C GLY A 1125 -16.88 47.89 16.72
N GLY A 1126 -16.70 46.68 17.26
CA GLY A 1126 -16.49 46.42 18.69
C GLY A 1126 -17.58 46.83 19.68
N LEU A 1127 -18.56 45.93 19.91
CA LEU A 1127 -19.01 45.49 21.25
C LEU A 1127 -19.91 44.26 21.06
N GLY A 1128 -19.67 43.20 21.85
CA GLY A 1128 -20.27 41.88 21.63
C GLY A 1128 -21.55 41.63 22.42
N PHE A 1129 -22.23 40.52 22.11
CA PHE A 1129 -23.26 39.93 22.97
C PHE A 1129 -23.20 38.40 22.92
N PHE A 1130 -23.17 37.79 24.11
CA PHE A 1130 -23.52 36.38 24.32
C PHE A 1130 -25.00 36.28 24.72
N ALA A 1131 -25.67 35.24 24.22
CA ALA A 1131 -26.81 34.51 24.80
C ALA A 1131 -28.00 35.25 25.46
N ALA A 1132 -29.21 34.92 25.01
CA ALA A 1132 -30.29 34.45 25.88
C ALA A 1132 -31.36 33.69 25.08
N GLU A 1133 -31.88 32.59 25.63
CA GLU A 1133 -33.03 31.85 25.08
C GLU A 1133 -34.37 32.37 25.63
N SER A 1134 -35.42 32.23 24.81
CA SER A 1134 -36.86 32.17 25.12
C SER A 1134 -37.39 32.50 26.54
N VAL A 1135 -38.35 33.43 26.59
CA VAL A 1135 -39.61 33.29 27.36
C VAL A 1135 -40.78 33.77 26.48
N ALA A 1136 -41.93 33.13 26.58
CA ALA A 1136 -43.13 33.43 25.80
C ALA A 1136 -44.14 34.31 26.55
N ILE A 1137 -45.17 34.78 25.80
CA ILE A 1137 -46.57 35.11 26.18
C ILE A 1137 -47.01 36.51 25.72
N GLY A 1138 -48.04 36.52 24.86
CA GLY A 1138 -49.22 37.38 25.07
C GLY A 1138 -49.35 38.69 24.28
N GLY A 1139 -50.32 38.73 23.36
CA GLY A 1139 -51.39 39.74 23.49
C GLY A 1139 -51.39 40.96 22.56
N LEU A 1140 -52.06 40.79 21.42
CA LEU A 1140 -53.14 41.68 20.93
C LEU A 1140 -52.92 43.21 20.74
N SER A 1141 -53.02 43.61 19.47
CA SER A 1141 -54.08 44.47 18.91
C SER A 1141 -53.83 45.97 18.58
N SER A 1142 -54.49 46.34 17.46
CA SER A 1142 -55.01 47.65 17.04
C SER A 1142 -54.06 48.85 16.79
N MET A 1143 -53.80 49.07 15.50
CA MET A 1143 -54.37 50.18 14.70
C MET A 1143 -54.31 51.64 15.22
N ASN A 1144 -53.80 52.48 14.30
CA ASN A 1144 -54.38 53.73 13.79
C ASN A 1144 -53.87 55.13 14.23
N PHE A 1145 -53.32 55.83 13.22
CA PHE A 1145 -53.36 57.27 12.92
C PHE A 1145 -52.80 58.32 13.93
N ASN A 1146 -51.71 58.99 13.52
CA ASN A 1146 -51.63 60.41 13.05
C ASN A 1146 -52.73 61.41 13.49
N PRO A 1147 -52.52 62.77 13.45
CA PRO A 1147 -51.37 63.53 12.87
C PRO A 1147 -50.96 64.83 13.64
N PHE A 1148 -50.05 65.62 13.03
CA PHE A 1148 -50.05 67.11 12.89
C PHE A 1148 -48.82 67.96 13.31
N SER A 1149 -48.47 68.86 12.37
CA SER A 1149 -47.91 70.22 12.48
C SER A 1149 -46.51 70.50 13.06
N ALA A 1150 -45.59 70.82 12.14
CA ALA A 1150 -44.64 71.95 12.26
C ALA A 1150 -45.42 73.30 12.16
N PRO A 1151 -44.86 74.52 12.38
CA PRO A 1151 -43.55 74.99 11.91
C PRO A 1151 -42.74 75.92 12.84
N GLU A 1152 -41.54 76.32 12.40
CA GLU A 1152 -41.01 77.70 12.29
C GLU A 1152 -39.47 77.82 12.48
N ASN A 1153 -38.94 78.87 11.83
CA ASN A 1153 -37.55 79.26 11.59
C ASN A 1153 -37.09 80.29 12.67
N PRO A 1154 -35.91 80.95 12.62
CA PRO A 1154 -34.61 80.59 11.99
C PRO A 1154 -33.35 80.97 12.83
N LEU A 1155 -32.16 80.59 12.32
CA LEU A 1155 -30.90 81.38 12.25
C LEU A 1155 -29.98 81.70 13.48
N VAL A 1156 -28.67 81.60 13.17
CA VAL A 1156 -27.50 82.39 13.65
C VAL A 1156 -26.60 81.85 14.80
N ASN A 1157 -25.40 81.42 14.36
CA ASN A 1157 -24.03 81.57 14.90
C ASN A 1157 -23.76 81.49 16.43
N LEU A 1158 -22.91 80.53 16.83
CA LEU A 1158 -21.45 80.74 16.98
C LEU A 1158 -20.73 79.42 17.33
N ALA A 1159 -19.45 79.32 16.93
CA ALA A 1159 -18.50 78.23 17.22
C ALA A 1159 -18.09 78.19 18.71
N PRO A 1160 -17.45 77.12 19.24
CA PRO A 1160 -16.81 76.00 18.54
C PRO A 1160 -17.40 74.59 18.77
#